data_AF-A0A2D2D804-F1
#
_entry.id   AF-A0A2D2D804-F1
#
_cell.length_a   1.000
_cell.length_b   1.000
_cell.length_c   1.000
_cell.angle_alpha   90.00
_cell.angle_beta   90.00
_cell.angle_gamma   90.00
#
_symmetry.space_group_name_H-M   'P 1'
#
loop_
_entity.id
_entity.type
_entity.pdbx_description
1 polymer ?
#
loop_
_entity_poly.entity_id
_entity_poly.type
_entity_poly.pdbx_seq_one_letter_code
_entity_poly.pdbx_strand_id
1 'polypeptide(L)'
;MNAENLRSLVEKQLTQSRRLKARLRELENETRAPLAVIGMGLRLPGGIATPEDYWRFLCGEGDALSEVPEDRPGLRAVYDARPDRPGRSYVKRAGFLDDVAAFDAKFFGVSQREAEALDPQQRLLLETAWEALERAGIAARRGDRLPVGVFVGVMASEYGERRLGRADKRDVDPYFGTGGGHCFAAGRISYVMGFCGPALAVDTACSSSLVALQLAAQSLRRRECRYALVGGANMLFSPDLMVSLCQSRALAPDGRSKTFTAAADGYGRGEGVGVIALMRLDEAEREGRPILAVLRGVAVNHDGASSGLTVPSGPAQREVIAAALADAGARAEEIGYVEAHGTGTALGDPIEIGALDATLGGGAAERRAPLVLGSVKTRIGHLEAASGIAGVIKLILMLRHGEIPAALSEADGPLNPMVPWDRMPIVVPRETLAWPPGSARRLAGVSAFGLSGTNAHAVFEAAPAAPTAAPAKARRELIVLSARDAAALQILARSVAPRLAAAGAEELAAIAHTLRAGRAPLPYRLAVTGATGAEAAAALTRAAEAPLSAGASAPSVRLRLGSAGAAIEPALLELARVFPSLTPDEDASAGPELRLDRILRRLGLRAKILRDAEPVAAQLEWGHVHMPLATRDAGETPQLLLDALAALFVAGADLRFDTLCAPGARFIGDLPTYPFRRERFWIEEIDEPTPSLQGEAAALGFADIGGEDGAPLRDELDIFLAAELKELLRAEEELDRSQSFFALGGDSFIAMLLKKSVEQAYGVDLPLEALATDLPLDSLFAQIGDHVLAARAPADEELAL
;
A
#
# COMPACT_ATOMS: atom_id res chain seq x y z
N MET A 1 -47.53 -38.52 -32.11
CA MET A 1 -47.28 -37.43 -31.13
C MET A 1 -48.21 -36.29 -31.50
N ASN A 2 -49.18 -35.90 -30.66
CA ASN A 2 -50.12 -34.82 -31.01
C ASN A 2 -49.42 -33.45 -30.98
N ALA A 3 -49.93 -32.49 -31.76
CA ALA A 3 -49.35 -31.16 -31.92
C ALA A 3 -49.13 -30.40 -30.59
N GLU A 4 -50.00 -30.63 -29.60
CA GLU A 4 -49.85 -30.07 -28.24
C GLU A 4 -48.65 -30.64 -27.48
N ASN A 5 -48.39 -31.96 -27.59
CA ASN A 5 -47.21 -32.58 -26.96
C ASN A 5 -45.91 -32.10 -27.62
N LEU A 6 -45.93 -31.83 -28.93
CA LEU A 6 -44.78 -31.27 -29.65
C LEU A 6 -44.51 -29.82 -29.22
N ARG A 7 -45.55 -28.98 -29.09
CA ARG A 7 -45.43 -27.60 -28.58
C ARG A 7 -44.90 -27.55 -27.16
N SER A 8 -45.45 -28.37 -26.26
CA SER A 8 -44.97 -28.45 -24.86
C SER A 8 -43.51 -28.88 -24.77
N LEU A 9 -43.09 -29.82 -25.62
CA LEU A 9 -41.69 -30.26 -25.68
C LEU A 9 -40.77 -29.14 -26.18
N VAL A 10 -41.16 -28.42 -27.23
CA VAL A 10 -40.39 -27.28 -27.78
C VAL A 10 -40.28 -26.13 -26.77
N GLU A 11 -41.35 -25.80 -26.04
CA GLU A 11 -41.33 -24.78 -24.98
C GLU A 11 -40.41 -25.16 -23.81
N LYS A 12 -40.44 -26.43 -23.39
CA LYS A 12 -39.50 -26.95 -22.38
C LYS A 12 -38.06 -26.86 -22.86
N GLN A 13 -37.78 -27.26 -24.11
CA GLN A 13 -36.43 -27.17 -24.70
C GLN A 13 -35.94 -25.72 -24.85
N LEU A 14 -36.80 -24.79 -25.26
CA LEU A 14 -36.48 -23.36 -25.33
C LEU A 14 -36.18 -22.77 -23.96
N THR A 15 -36.96 -23.14 -22.94
CA THR A 15 -36.75 -22.70 -21.56
C THR A 15 -35.44 -23.23 -21.00
N GLN A 16 -35.15 -24.52 -21.22
CA GLN A 16 -33.87 -25.14 -20.84
C GLN A 16 -32.68 -24.50 -21.58
N SER A 17 -32.80 -24.25 -22.88
CA SER A 17 -31.78 -23.56 -23.67
C SER A 17 -31.52 -22.14 -23.15
N ARG A 18 -32.56 -21.38 -22.81
CA ARG A 18 -32.42 -20.04 -22.20
C ARG A 18 -31.72 -20.11 -20.84
N ARG A 19 -32.08 -21.07 -19.99
CA ARG A 19 -31.44 -21.27 -18.68
C ARG A 19 -29.97 -21.66 -18.81
N LEU A 20 -29.63 -22.57 -19.72
CA LEU A 20 -28.25 -22.95 -20.00
C LEU A 20 -27.43 -21.78 -20.55
N LYS A 21 -27.98 -20.99 -21.49
CA LYS A 21 -27.34 -19.77 -21.99
C LYS A 21 -27.13 -18.72 -20.89
N ALA A 22 -28.10 -18.56 -19.98
CA ALA A 22 -27.96 -17.66 -18.84
C ALA A 22 -26.87 -18.13 -17.88
N ARG A 23 -26.82 -19.44 -17.56
CA ARG A 23 -25.78 -20.01 -16.71
C ARG A 23 -24.39 -19.94 -17.35
N LEU A 24 -24.29 -20.15 -18.66
CA LEU A 24 -23.04 -19.99 -19.39
C LEU A 24 -22.53 -18.55 -19.31
N ARG A 25 -23.40 -17.56 -19.56
CA ARG A 25 -23.05 -16.14 -19.42
C ARG A 25 -22.64 -15.76 -18.00
N GLU A 26 -23.31 -16.33 -17.00
CA GLU A 26 -22.95 -16.12 -15.59
C GLU A 26 -21.53 -16.66 -15.29
N LEU A 27 -21.23 -17.88 -15.74
CA LEU A 27 -19.89 -18.48 -15.59
C LEU A 27 -18.81 -17.73 -16.39
N GLU A 28 -19.13 -17.27 -17.59
CA GLU A 28 -18.25 -16.41 -18.39
C GLU A 28 -17.99 -15.07 -17.68
N ASN A 29 -19.02 -14.48 -17.08
CA ASN A 29 -18.88 -13.25 -16.27
C ASN A 29 -18.10 -13.49 -14.98
N GLU A 30 -18.19 -14.66 -14.35
CA GLU A 30 -17.40 -15.00 -13.17
C GLU A 30 -15.92 -15.19 -13.53
N THR A 31 -15.63 -15.90 -14.62
CA THR A 31 -14.26 -16.15 -15.09
C THR A 31 -13.58 -14.91 -15.66
N ARG A 32 -14.35 -13.94 -16.16
CA ARG A 32 -13.87 -12.65 -16.69
C ARG A 32 -14.39 -11.47 -15.88
N ALA A 33 -14.58 -11.66 -14.57
CA ALA A 33 -15.12 -10.62 -13.71
C ALA A 33 -14.25 -9.36 -13.81
N PRO A 34 -14.83 -8.19 -14.13
CA PRO A 34 -14.10 -6.94 -14.17
C PRO A 34 -13.60 -6.58 -12.77
N LEU A 35 -12.40 -6.03 -12.70
CA LEU A 35 -11.74 -5.71 -11.43
C LEU A 35 -11.60 -4.19 -11.30
N ALA A 36 -12.04 -3.64 -10.18
CA ALA A 36 -11.88 -2.24 -9.86
C ALA A 36 -10.48 -1.98 -9.30
N VAL A 37 -9.82 -0.96 -9.82
CA VAL A 37 -8.68 -0.33 -9.15
C VAL A 37 -9.23 0.63 -8.10
N ILE A 38 -8.99 0.35 -6.83
CA ILE A 38 -9.59 1.05 -5.70
C ILE A 38 -8.60 1.95 -4.96
N GLY A 39 -7.31 1.77 -5.14
CA GLY A 39 -6.29 2.61 -4.52
C GLY A 39 -4.99 2.54 -5.30
N MET A 40 -4.14 3.56 -5.17
CA MET A 40 -2.83 3.58 -5.81
C MET A 40 -1.86 4.49 -5.05
N GLY A 41 -0.58 4.09 -4.99
CA GLY A 41 0.52 4.88 -4.47
C GLY A 41 1.74 4.71 -5.39
N LEU A 42 2.65 5.69 -5.38
CA LEU A 42 3.91 5.61 -6.13
C LEU A 42 5.00 6.49 -5.51
N ARG A 43 6.24 6.21 -5.91
CA ARG A 43 7.41 7.08 -5.78
C ARG A 43 8.17 7.02 -7.09
N LEU A 44 8.36 8.17 -7.74
CA LEU A 44 9.04 8.28 -9.03
C LEU A 44 10.10 9.39 -8.99
N PRO A 45 11.08 9.38 -9.92
CA PRO A 45 12.12 10.39 -9.99
C PRO A 45 11.56 11.81 -10.14
N GLY A 46 12.33 12.82 -9.72
CA GLY A 46 11.93 14.23 -9.83
C GLY A 46 11.00 14.71 -8.71
N GLY A 47 11.15 14.18 -7.49
CA GLY A 47 10.35 14.56 -6.33
C GLY A 47 8.89 14.10 -6.38
N ILE A 48 8.57 13.13 -7.23
CA ILE A 48 7.20 12.65 -7.41
C ILE A 48 6.88 11.65 -6.29
N ALA A 49 6.18 12.13 -5.27
CA ALA A 49 5.83 11.32 -4.10
C ALA A 49 4.40 10.78 -4.15
N THR A 50 3.53 11.31 -5.00
CA THR A 50 2.11 10.93 -5.04
C THR A 50 1.56 10.85 -6.47
N PRO A 51 0.46 10.13 -6.70
CA PRO A 51 -0.25 10.19 -7.99
C PRO A 51 -0.64 11.60 -8.42
N GLU A 52 -0.92 12.50 -7.48
CA GLU A 52 -1.23 13.90 -7.75
C GLU A 52 0.01 14.67 -8.22
N ASP A 53 1.19 14.42 -7.62
CA ASP A 53 2.47 14.94 -8.11
C ASP A 53 2.75 14.42 -9.52
N TYR A 54 2.48 13.13 -9.75
CA TYR A 54 2.73 12.51 -11.04
C TYR A 54 1.85 13.12 -12.12
N TRP A 55 0.57 13.37 -11.84
CA TRP A 55 -0.31 14.07 -12.78
C TRP A 55 0.21 15.47 -13.12
N ARG A 56 0.63 16.25 -12.11
CA ARG A 56 1.23 17.58 -12.34
C ARG A 56 2.49 17.49 -13.20
N PHE A 57 3.34 16.49 -12.96
CA PHE A 57 4.54 16.24 -13.76
C PHE A 57 4.21 15.87 -15.22
N LEU A 58 3.23 14.99 -15.42
CA LEU A 58 2.78 14.53 -16.75
C LEU A 58 2.23 15.69 -17.61
N CYS A 59 1.47 16.60 -16.99
CA CYS A 59 0.91 17.77 -17.68
C CYS A 59 1.92 18.89 -17.92
N GLY A 60 3.02 18.93 -17.18
CA GLY A 60 4.12 19.88 -17.41
C GLY A 60 5.05 19.43 -18.54
N GLU A 61 6.18 20.13 -18.71
CA GLU A 61 7.29 19.73 -19.60
C GLU A 61 8.44 19.09 -18.83
N GLY A 62 8.16 18.51 -17.65
CA GLY A 62 9.18 17.98 -16.75
C GLY A 62 9.99 16.81 -17.32
N ASP A 63 11.28 16.77 -16.99
CA ASP A 63 12.23 15.67 -17.22
C ASP A 63 12.84 15.27 -15.87
N ALA A 64 12.68 14.01 -15.50
CA ALA A 64 13.11 13.49 -14.20
C ALA A 64 14.50 12.82 -14.24
N LEU A 65 15.19 12.88 -15.38
CA LEU A 65 16.54 12.33 -15.52
C LEU A 65 17.60 13.28 -14.96
N SER A 66 18.38 12.81 -14.00
CA SER A 66 19.50 13.53 -13.38
C SER A 66 20.82 12.80 -13.61
N GLU A 67 21.94 13.45 -13.30
CA GLU A 67 23.22 12.73 -13.19
C GLU A 67 23.22 11.79 -11.99
N VAL A 68 24.08 10.77 -12.02
CA VAL A 68 24.26 9.83 -10.90
C VAL A 68 24.52 10.60 -9.59
N PRO A 69 23.67 10.45 -8.55
CA PRO A 69 23.78 11.19 -7.31
C PRO A 69 25.09 10.94 -6.54
N GLU A 70 25.46 11.87 -5.67
CA GLU A 70 26.70 11.79 -4.87
C GLU A 70 26.70 10.60 -3.91
N ASP A 71 25.53 10.15 -3.45
CA ASP A 71 25.36 9.00 -2.56
C ASP A 71 25.52 7.64 -3.27
N ARG A 72 25.84 7.63 -4.58
CA ARG A 72 26.14 6.43 -5.39
C ARG A 72 27.59 6.44 -5.95
N PRO A 73 28.64 6.56 -5.12
CA PRO A 73 30.00 6.75 -5.62
C PRO A 73 30.51 5.57 -6.47
N GLY A 74 30.04 4.35 -6.22
CA GLY A 74 30.35 3.18 -7.07
C GLY A 74 29.88 3.33 -8.52
N LEU A 75 28.67 3.85 -8.74
CA LEU A 75 28.14 4.13 -10.09
C LEU A 75 28.93 5.26 -10.76
N ARG A 76 29.33 6.28 -9.99
CA ARG A 76 30.14 7.40 -10.50
C ARG A 76 31.54 6.93 -10.91
N ALA A 77 32.14 6.04 -10.13
CA ALA A 77 33.51 5.57 -10.32
C ALA A 77 33.72 4.77 -11.62
N VAL A 78 32.67 4.14 -12.16
CA VAL A 78 32.75 3.35 -13.40
C VAL A 78 32.52 4.15 -14.67
N TYR A 79 32.17 5.44 -14.58
CA TYR A 79 31.91 6.26 -15.76
C TYR A 79 33.16 6.54 -16.60
N ASP A 80 33.04 6.39 -17.92
CA ASP A 80 33.96 6.89 -18.94
C ASP A 80 33.19 7.21 -20.23
N ALA A 81 33.36 8.42 -20.77
CA ALA A 81 32.63 8.85 -21.97
C ALA A 81 32.91 8.00 -23.23
N ARG A 82 33.98 7.19 -23.25
CA ARG A 82 34.32 6.31 -24.39
C ARG A 82 33.54 5.00 -24.30
N PRO A 83 32.64 4.71 -25.25
CA PRO A 83 31.78 3.55 -25.16
C PRO A 83 32.48 2.18 -25.25
N ASP A 84 33.66 2.13 -25.86
CA ASP A 84 34.43 0.89 -26.06
C ASP A 84 35.43 0.58 -24.93
N ARG A 85 35.44 1.37 -23.85
CA ARG A 85 36.38 1.13 -22.74
C ARG A 85 35.90 -0.06 -21.89
N PRO A 86 36.66 -1.18 -21.82
CA PRO A 86 36.25 -2.34 -21.03
C PRO A 86 36.11 -2.00 -19.55
N GLY A 87 35.10 -2.58 -18.89
CA GLY A 87 34.84 -2.36 -17.46
C GLY A 87 34.33 -0.96 -17.11
N ARG A 88 33.83 -0.18 -18.07
CA ARG A 88 33.31 1.18 -17.85
C ARG A 88 31.89 1.33 -18.37
N SER A 89 31.17 2.29 -17.80
CA SER A 89 29.87 2.76 -18.25
C SER A 89 30.03 4.07 -19.02
N TYR A 90 29.43 4.19 -20.21
CA TYR A 90 29.37 5.46 -20.93
C TYR A 90 28.17 6.32 -20.56
N VAL A 91 27.29 5.81 -19.69
CA VAL A 91 26.08 6.50 -19.23
C VAL A 91 26.31 7.07 -17.85
N LYS A 92 25.99 8.36 -17.67
CA LYS A 92 26.02 9.06 -16.38
C LYS A 92 24.69 9.66 -15.93
N ARG A 93 23.61 9.46 -16.71
CA ARG A 93 22.26 9.96 -16.40
C ARG A 93 21.25 8.83 -16.33
N ALA A 94 20.32 8.93 -15.39
CA ALA A 94 19.17 8.04 -15.22
C ALA A 94 18.09 8.75 -14.40
N GLY A 95 16.91 8.14 -14.25
CA GLY A 95 15.89 8.64 -13.32
C GLY A 95 16.18 8.14 -11.91
N PHE A 96 16.61 9.01 -11.00
CA PHE A 96 16.90 8.63 -9.61
C PHE A 96 15.82 9.14 -8.65
N LEU A 97 15.51 8.36 -7.63
CA LEU A 97 14.73 8.86 -6.50
C LEU A 97 15.61 9.73 -5.60
N ASP A 98 15.02 10.76 -5.00
CA ASP A 98 15.75 11.74 -4.20
C ASP A 98 16.30 11.17 -2.89
N ASP A 99 15.57 10.25 -2.27
CA ASP A 99 15.88 9.76 -0.92
C ASP A 99 15.42 8.30 -0.74
N VAL A 100 16.30 7.38 -1.16
CA VAL A 100 16.11 5.93 -1.06
C VAL A 100 16.50 5.35 0.31
N ALA A 101 17.17 6.13 1.14
CA ALA A 101 17.65 5.68 2.44
C ALA A 101 16.63 5.94 3.55
N ALA A 102 15.71 6.88 3.37
CA ALA A 102 14.66 7.17 4.33
C ALA A 102 13.60 6.08 4.44
N PHE A 103 13.18 5.79 5.67
CA PHE A 103 12.12 4.86 6.01
C PHE A 103 11.58 5.12 7.42
N ASP A 104 10.33 4.76 7.70
CA ASP A 104 9.76 4.79 9.06
C ASP A 104 9.77 3.39 9.69
N ALA A 105 10.94 2.94 10.15
CA ALA A 105 11.14 1.58 10.65
C ALA A 105 10.25 1.25 11.86
N LYS A 106 10.14 2.19 12.81
CA LYS A 106 9.33 2.04 14.03
C LYS A 106 7.85 1.88 13.71
N PHE A 107 7.32 2.60 12.71
CA PHE A 107 5.93 2.46 12.29
C PHE A 107 5.59 1.01 11.90
N PHE A 108 6.48 0.37 11.12
CA PHE A 108 6.32 -0.99 10.62
C PHE A 108 6.81 -2.07 11.59
N GLY A 109 7.29 -1.70 12.78
CA GLY A 109 7.83 -2.65 13.76
C GLY A 109 9.08 -3.35 13.27
N VAL A 110 9.95 -2.63 12.57
CA VAL A 110 11.26 -3.07 12.09
C VAL A 110 12.32 -2.43 12.99
N SER A 111 13.26 -3.22 13.51
CA SER A 111 14.37 -2.69 14.31
C SER A 111 15.34 -1.87 13.45
N GLN A 112 16.12 -0.98 14.06
CA GLN A 112 17.15 -0.21 13.36
C GLN A 112 18.15 -1.14 12.64
N ARG A 113 18.60 -2.19 13.33
CA ARG A 113 19.48 -3.22 12.78
C ARG A 113 18.90 -3.91 11.55
N GLU A 114 17.62 -4.28 11.59
CA GLU A 114 16.97 -4.88 10.42
C GLU A 114 16.80 -3.85 9.29
N ALA A 115 16.37 -2.63 9.60
CA ALA A 115 16.10 -1.58 8.62
C ALA A 115 17.31 -1.22 7.75
N GLU A 116 18.51 -1.19 8.32
CA GLU A 116 19.79 -1.02 7.59
C GLU A 116 20.04 -2.15 6.58
N ALA A 117 19.65 -3.38 6.93
CA ALA A 117 19.81 -4.57 6.10
C ALA A 117 18.75 -4.69 5.00
N LEU A 118 17.59 -4.03 5.14
CA LEU A 118 16.52 -4.11 4.15
C LEU A 118 16.90 -3.40 2.85
N ASP A 119 16.70 -4.08 1.71
CA ASP A 119 16.72 -3.45 0.40
C ASP A 119 15.74 -2.26 0.38
N PRO A 120 16.16 -1.06 -0.04
CA PRO A 120 15.30 0.11 -0.24
C PRO A 120 14.00 -0.19 -1.00
N GLN A 121 14.01 -1.14 -1.93
CA GLN A 121 12.82 -1.61 -2.63
C GLN A 121 11.76 -2.13 -1.66
N GLN A 122 12.14 -2.94 -0.67
CA GLN A 122 11.20 -3.48 0.33
C GLN A 122 10.63 -2.38 1.22
N ARG A 123 11.48 -1.43 1.64
CA ARG A 123 11.10 -0.29 2.48
C ARG A 123 10.07 0.61 1.80
N LEU A 124 10.35 1.02 0.57
CA LEU A 124 9.45 1.87 -0.22
C LEU A 124 8.17 1.13 -0.62
N LEU A 125 8.24 -0.18 -0.87
CA LEU A 125 7.04 -1.00 -1.10
C LEU A 125 6.11 -1.05 0.12
N LEU A 126 6.64 -1.11 1.35
CA LEU A 126 5.83 -1.07 2.58
C LEU A 126 5.05 0.24 2.72
N GLU A 127 5.74 1.38 2.56
CA GLU A 127 5.11 2.71 2.61
C GLU A 127 4.07 2.86 1.50
N THR A 128 4.43 2.53 0.26
CA THR A 128 3.55 2.71 -0.90
C THR A 128 2.34 1.77 -0.84
N ALA A 129 2.50 0.56 -0.31
CA ALA A 129 1.39 -0.37 -0.07
C ALA A 129 0.43 0.15 1.00
N TRP A 130 0.95 0.69 2.11
CA TRP A 130 0.12 1.33 3.15
C TRP A 130 -0.73 2.46 2.55
N GLU A 131 -0.11 3.35 1.77
CA GLU A 131 -0.81 4.46 1.13
C GLU A 131 -1.89 4.00 0.15
N ALA A 132 -1.59 2.97 -0.66
CA ALA A 132 -2.58 2.39 -1.57
C ALA A 132 -3.79 1.82 -0.81
N LEU A 133 -3.59 1.21 0.35
CA LEU A 133 -4.67 0.69 1.22
C LEU A 133 -5.49 1.82 1.84
N GLU A 134 -4.83 2.87 2.35
CA GLU A 134 -5.53 4.05 2.87
C GLU A 134 -6.37 4.71 1.79
N ARG A 135 -5.84 4.88 0.58
CA ARG A 135 -6.59 5.41 -0.57
C ARG A 135 -7.72 4.48 -1.01
N ALA A 136 -7.60 3.18 -0.80
CA ALA A 136 -8.69 2.22 -0.99
C ALA A 136 -9.74 2.21 0.13
N GLY A 137 -9.48 2.92 1.24
CA GLY A 137 -10.30 2.89 2.45
C GLY A 137 -10.20 1.55 3.20
N ILE A 138 -9.09 0.83 3.09
CA ILE A 138 -8.86 -0.44 3.78
C ILE A 138 -7.98 -0.16 5.00
N ALA A 139 -8.55 -0.29 6.19
CA ALA A 139 -7.80 -0.21 7.44
C ALA A 139 -7.04 -1.52 7.69
N ALA A 140 -5.73 -1.54 7.49
CA ALA A 140 -4.87 -2.68 7.84
C ALA A 140 -4.40 -2.57 9.30
N ARG A 141 -4.62 -3.61 10.11
CA ARG A 141 -4.19 -3.65 11.51
C ARG A 141 -3.33 -4.89 11.76
N ARG A 142 -2.23 -4.70 12.49
CA ARG A 142 -1.41 -5.82 12.97
C ARG A 142 -2.26 -6.71 13.88
N GLY A 143 -2.42 -7.98 13.51
CA GLY A 143 -3.29 -8.94 14.20
C GLY A 143 -4.58 -9.29 13.46
N ASP A 144 -4.99 -8.49 12.47
CA ASP A 144 -6.06 -8.88 11.56
C ASP A 144 -5.58 -10.02 10.65
N ARG A 145 -6.53 -10.78 10.10
CA ARG A 145 -6.27 -11.80 9.07
C ARG A 145 -7.01 -11.41 7.80
N LEU A 146 -6.61 -10.31 7.17
CA LEU A 146 -7.29 -9.79 5.99
C LEU A 146 -6.98 -10.66 4.76
N PRO A 147 -8.00 -11.07 3.97
CA PRO A 147 -7.82 -11.87 2.76
C PRO A 147 -7.30 -11.03 1.59
N VAL A 148 -6.12 -10.44 1.76
CA VAL A 148 -5.40 -9.61 0.78
C VAL A 148 -4.28 -10.47 0.18
N GLY A 149 -4.23 -10.57 -1.15
CA GLY A 149 -3.07 -11.10 -1.87
C GLY A 149 -2.07 -9.99 -2.20
N VAL A 150 -0.79 -10.30 -2.29
CA VAL A 150 0.31 -9.37 -2.58
C VAL A 150 1.16 -9.92 -3.71
N PHE A 151 1.23 -9.18 -4.82
CA PHE A 151 1.92 -9.58 -6.04
C PHE A 151 2.89 -8.48 -6.45
N VAL A 152 4.19 -8.73 -6.35
CA VAL A 152 5.22 -7.69 -6.53
C VAL A 152 6.15 -8.08 -7.66
N GLY A 153 6.28 -7.20 -8.65
CA GLY A 153 7.31 -7.30 -9.68
C GLY A 153 8.66 -6.75 -9.17
N VAL A 154 9.67 -7.60 -9.13
CA VAL A 154 11.07 -7.25 -8.78
C VAL A 154 12.01 -8.08 -9.65
N MET A 155 13.23 -7.62 -9.91
CA MET A 155 14.19 -8.40 -10.72
C MET A 155 15.61 -8.37 -10.17
N ALA A 156 16.10 -7.22 -9.68
CA ALA A 156 17.47 -7.09 -9.19
C ALA A 156 17.48 -6.87 -7.67
N SER A 157 18.40 -7.53 -6.98
CA SER A 157 18.67 -7.31 -5.54
C SER A 157 20.04 -6.65 -5.37
N GLU A 158 20.22 -5.50 -6.03
CA GLU A 158 21.52 -4.83 -6.15
C GLU A 158 22.07 -4.40 -4.78
N TYR A 159 21.19 -4.10 -3.82
CA TYR A 159 21.57 -3.77 -2.44
C TYR A 159 22.12 -5.00 -1.69
N GLY A 160 21.45 -6.16 -1.83
CA GLY A 160 21.89 -7.42 -1.24
C GLY A 160 23.21 -7.93 -1.84
N GLU A 161 23.35 -7.83 -3.17
CA GLU A 161 24.60 -8.15 -3.88
C GLU A 161 25.77 -7.28 -3.42
N ARG A 162 25.53 -5.96 -3.26
CA ARG A 162 26.53 -5.04 -2.71
C ARG A 162 26.96 -5.45 -1.29
N ARG A 163 26.05 -5.96 -0.48
CA ARG A 163 26.37 -6.48 0.86
C ARG A 163 27.20 -7.77 0.77
N LEU A 164 26.91 -8.69 -0.16
CA LEU A 164 27.70 -9.91 -0.38
C LEU A 164 29.13 -9.62 -0.82
N GLY A 165 29.29 -8.71 -1.77
CA GLY A 165 30.60 -8.37 -2.32
C GLY A 165 31.55 -7.71 -1.31
N ARG A 166 31.03 -7.28 -0.15
CA ARG A 166 31.76 -6.50 0.86
C ARG A 166 31.83 -7.15 2.24
N ALA A 167 30.94 -8.08 2.57
CA ALA A 167 30.90 -8.66 3.91
C ALA A 167 32.12 -9.56 4.17
N ASP A 168 32.87 -9.28 5.24
CA ASP A 168 33.57 -10.36 5.93
C ASP A 168 32.50 -11.39 6.32
N LYS A 169 32.82 -12.68 6.26
CA LYS A 169 31.87 -13.73 6.66
C LYS A 169 31.37 -13.53 8.10
N ARG A 170 32.13 -12.81 8.93
CA ARG A 170 31.77 -12.42 10.30
C ARG A 170 30.67 -11.35 10.38
N ASP A 171 30.44 -10.57 9.32
CA ASP A 171 29.45 -9.48 9.24
C ASP A 171 28.12 -9.92 8.59
N VAL A 172 28.03 -11.20 8.22
CA VAL A 172 26.80 -11.82 7.72
C VAL A 172 25.91 -12.13 8.92
N ASP A 173 24.90 -11.28 9.13
CA ASP A 173 23.87 -11.47 10.14
C ASP A 173 22.61 -12.17 9.57
N PRO A 174 21.65 -12.58 10.43
CA PRO A 174 20.42 -13.23 9.97
C PRO A 174 19.55 -12.38 9.04
N TYR A 175 19.66 -11.05 9.09
CA TYR A 175 18.90 -10.13 8.24
C TYR A 175 19.43 -10.05 6.82
N PHE A 176 20.63 -10.57 6.57
CA PHE A 176 21.20 -10.67 5.23
C PHE A 176 20.21 -11.32 4.23
N GLY A 177 19.65 -12.48 4.59
CA GLY A 177 18.74 -13.21 3.71
C GLY A 177 17.36 -12.54 3.58
N THR A 178 16.81 -12.06 4.69
CA THR A 178 15.47 -11.45 4.73
C THR A 178 15.44 -10.03 4.14
N GLY A 179 16.57 -9.33 4.17
CA GLY A 179 16.72 -7.98 3.64
C GLY A 179 16.95 -7.92 2.13
N GLY A 180 17.57 -8.95 1.54
CA GLY A 180 17.86 -8.99 0.10
C GLY A 180 17.00 -9.94 -0.74
N GLY A 181 16.37 -10.96 -0.17
CA GLY A 181 15.63 -11.95 -0.94
C GLY A 181 14.35 -11.40 -1.59
N HIS A 182 14.13 -11.67 -2.88
CA HIS A 182 12.95 -11.16 -3.60
C HIS A 182 11.61 -11.58 -2.99
N CYS A 183 11.51 -12.81 -2.47
CA CYS A 183 10.27 -13.29 -1.84
C CYS A 183 9.83 -12.42 -0.65
N PHE A 184 10.77 -11.77 0.03
CA PHE A 184 10.48 -10.88 1.14
C PHE A 184 9.85 -9.54 0.69
N ALA A 185 10.00 -9.13 -0.57
CA ALA A 185 9.32 -7.94 -1.09
C ALA A 185 7.78 -8.05 -0.98
N ALA A 186 7.20 -9.22 -1.29
CA ALA A 186 5.78 -9.48 -1.11
C ALA A 186 5.44 -10.03 0.28
N GLY A 187 6.29 -10.92 0.81
CA GLY A 187 6.09 -11.56 2.11
C GLY A 187 6.10 -10.57 3.28
N ARG A 188 6.97 -9.57 3.24
CA ARG A 188 7.08 -8.56 4.31
C ARG A 188 5.86 -7.66 4.38
N ILE A 189 5.30 -7.23 3.24
CA ILE A 189 4.01 -6.52 3.21
C ILE A 189 2.94 -7.38 3.88
N SER A 190 2.87 -8.67 3.51
CA SER A 190 1.85 -9.57 4.07
C SER A 190 2.01 -9.76 5.59
N TYR A 191 3.26 -9.93 6.04
CA TYR A 191 3.60 -10.10 7.45
C TYR A 191 3.24 -8.86 8.28
N VAL A 192 3.71 -7.69 7.86
CA VAL A 192 3.53 -6.43 8.61
C VAL A 192 2.06 -6.03 8.69
N MET A 193 1.28 -6.28 7.63
CA MET A 193 -0.11 -5.84 7.52
C MET A 193 -1.15 -6.90 7.95
N GLY A 194 -0.72 -8.12 8.32
CA GLY A 194 -1.64 -9.20 8.72
C GLY A 194 -2.43 -9.81 7.56
N PHE A 195 -1.82 -9.95 6.38
CA PHE A 195 -2.50 -10.49 5.21
C PHE A 195 -2.35 -12.01 5.12
N CYS A 196 -3.43 -12.67 4.67
CA CYS A 196 -3.49 -14.13 4.59
C CYS A 196 -3.78 -14.66 3.18
N GLY A 197 -3.79 -13.81 2.16
CA GLY A 197 -3.89 -14.23 0.75
C GLY A 197 -2.52 -14.62 0.15
N PRO A 198 -2.47 -14.94 -1.15
CA PRO A 198 -1.22 -15.29 -1.84
C PRO A 198 -0.19 -14.16 -1.78
N ALA A 199 1.08 -14.48 -1.54
CA ALA A 199 2.18 -13.50 -1.52
C ALA A 199 3.29 -13.95 -2.48
N LEU A 200 3.48 -13.24 -3.58
CA LEU A 200 4.36 -13.65 -4.68
C LEU A 200 5.26 -12.50 -5.13
N ALA A 201 6.56 -12.78 -5.21
CA ALA A 201 7.51 -11.97 -5.95
C ALA A 201 7.67 -12.56 -7.36
N VAL A 202 7.60 -11.71 -8.39
CA VAL A 202 7.61 -12.10 -9.79
C VAL A 202 8.78 -11.43 -10.49
N ASP A 203 9.63 -12.24 -11.11
CA ASP A 203 10.70 -11.77 -11.98
C ASP A 203 10.50 -12.30 -13.41
N THR A 204 10.04 -11.42 -14.28
CA THR A 204 10.03 -11.58 -15.73
C THR A 204 10.70 -10.37 -16.39
N ALA A 205 11.74 -9.83 -15.73
CA ALA A 205 12.42 -8.60 -16.10
C ALA A 205 11.45 -7.40 -16.24
N CYS A 206 11.46 -6.70 -17.38
CA CYS A 206 10.70 -5.47 -17.57
C CYS A 206 9.17 -5.64 -17.57
N SER A 207 8.64 -6.87 -17.70
CA SER A 207 7.21 -7.17 -17.65
C SER A 207 6.70 -7.58 -16.26
N SER A 208 7.59 -7.71 -15.25
CA SER A 208 7.29 -8.28 -13.93
C SER A 208 6.02 -7.73 -13.28
N SER A 209 5.83 -6.41 -13.24
CA SER A 209 4.64 -5.81 -12.59
C SER A 209 3.33 -6.07 -13.35
N LEU A 210 3.33 -6.22 -14.68
CA LEU A 210 2.12 -6.61 -15.43
C LEU A 210 1.85 -8.12 -15.34
N VAL A 211 2.89 -8.95 -15.22
CA VAL A 211 2.70 -10.37 -14.93
C VAL A 211 2.14 -10.56 -13.51
N ALA A 212 2.63 -9.78 -12.53
CA ALA A 212 2.05 -9.72 -11.19
C ALA A 212 0.57 -9.29 -11.22
N LEU A 213 0.21 -8.33 -12.07
CA LEU A 213 -1.18 -7.92 -12.30
C LEU A 213 -2.05 -9.07 -12.81
N GLN A 214 -1.54 -9.89 -13.75
CA GLN A 214 -2.24 -11.06 -14.25
C GLN A 214 -2.52 -12.09 -13.14
N LEU A 215 -1.52 -12.40 -12.31
CA LEU A 215 -1.66 -13.35 -11.21
C LEU A 215 -2.66 -12.86 -10.16
N ALA A 216 -2.63 -11.57 -9.83
CA ALA A 216 -3.60 -10.94 -8.95
C ALA A 216 -5.02 -11.00 -9.52
N ALA A 217 -5.17 -10.71 -10.81
CA ALA A 217 -6.47 -10.75 -11.48
C ALA A 217 -7.08 -12.16 -11.45
N GLN A 218 -6.26 -13.19 -11.70
CA GLN A 218 -6.67 -14.59 -11.60
C GLN A 218 -7.06 -14.97 -10.17
N SER A 219 -6.29 -14.56 -9.17
CA SER A 219 -6.55 -14.85 -7.76
C SER A 219 -7.87 -14.22 -7.28
N LEU A 220 -8.15 -12.98 -7.68
CA LEU A 220 -9.42 -12.29 -7.38
C LEU A 220 -10.62 -12.95 -8.08
N ARG A 221 -10.47 -13.30 -9.36
CA ARG A 221 -11.53 -13.99 -10.13
C ARG A 221 -11.85 -15.36 -9.54
N ARG A 222 -10.83 -16.08 -9.05
CA ARG A 222 -10.94 -17.39 -8.36
C ARG A 222 -11.33 -17.29 -6.89
N ARG A 223 -11.43 -16.08 -6.34
CA ARG A 223 -11.72 -15.80 -4.92
C ARG A 223 -10.69 -16.43 -3.95
N GLU A 224 -9.43 -16.54 -4.38
CA GLU A 224 -8.30 -16.93 -3.52
C GLU A 224 -7.94 -15.80 -2.55
N CYS A 225 -8.26 -14.56 -2.92
CA CYS A 225 -8.27 -13.40 -2.06
C CYS A 225 -9.50 -12.51 -2.37
N ARG A 226 -9.83 -11.60 -1.46
CA ARG A 226 -10.87 -10.58 -1.65
C ARG A 226 -10.31 -9.28 -2.22
N TYR A 227 -9.11 -8.92 -1.76
CA TYR A 227 -8.35 -7.78 -2.25
C TYR A 227 -7.01 -8.25 -2.79
N ALA A 228 -6.42 -7.50 -3.71
CA ALA A 228 -5.05 -7.73 -4.13
C ALA A 228 -4.26 -6.42 -4.20
N LEU A 229 -3.04 -6.43 -3.69
CA LEU A 229 -2.04 -5.41 -3.94
C LEU A 229 -1.14 -5.89 -5.07
N VAL A 230 -0.99 -5.06 -6.11
CA VAL A 230 -0.08 -5.29 -7.22
C VAL A 230 0.92 -4.17 -7.25
N GLY A 231 2.21 -4.50 -7.19
CA GLY A 231 3.26 -3.50 -7.19
C GLY A 231 4.44 -3.86 -8.07
N GLY A 232 5.35 -2.92 -8.21
CA GLY A 232 6.67 -3.13 -8.78
C GLY A 232 7.66 -2.12 -8.21
N ALA A 233 8.91 -2.56 -8.05
CA ALA A 233 9.99 -1.72 -7.54
C ALA A 233 11.26 -1.90 -8.38
N ASN A 234 12.04 -0.83 -8.50
CA ASN A 234 13.36 -0.86 -9.11
C ASN A 234 14.29 0.19 -8.48
N MET A 235 15.55 -0.18 -8.24
CA MET A 235 16.61 0.70 -7.72
C MET A 235 17.93 0.46 -8.44
N LEU A 236 18.80 1.47 -8.51
CA LEU A 236 20.05 1.45 -9.27
C LEU A 236 21.29 1.58 -8.35
N PHE A 237 21.83 0.48 -7.85
CA PHE A 237 23.01 0.45 -6.96
C PHE A 237 24.25 -0.23 -7.56
N SER A 238 24.11 -1.07 -8.58
CA SER A 238 25.13 -1.99 -9.11
C SER A 238 25.94 -1.37 -10.25
N PRO A 239 27.23 -1.07 -10.04
CA PRO A 239 28.12 -0.63 -11.11
C PRO A 239 28.33 -1.72 -12.16
N ASP A 240 28.40 -2.98 -11.74
CA ASP A 240 28.65 -4.11 -12.64
C ASP A 240 27.49 -4.31 -13.62
N LEU A 241 26.24 -4.19 -13.15
CA LEU A 241 25.09 -4.25 -14.04
C LEU A 241 25.06 -3.07 -15.02
N MET A 242 25.38 -1.86 -14.56
CA MET A 242 25.46 -0.68 -15.43
C MET A 242 26.55 -0.84 -16.51
N VAL A 243 27.73 -1.37 -16.14
CA VAL A 243 28.81 -1.69 -17.07
C VAL A 243 28.38 -2.77 -18.06
N SER A 244 27.73 -3.84 -17.61
CA SER A 244 27.23 -4.94 -18.46
C SER A 244 26.26 -4.43 -19.53
N LEU A 245 25.29 -3.59 -19.15
CA LEU A 245 24.32 -3.00 -20.07
C LEU A 245 24.94 -2.03 -21.09
N CYS A 246 26.00 -1.31 -20.69
CA CYS A 246 26.80 -0.50 -21.61
C CYS A 246 27.56 -1.39 -22.60
N GLN A 247 28.19 -2.47 -22.14
CA GLN A 247 28.93 -3.40 -23.00
C GLN A 247 28.01 -4.09 -24.03
N SER A 248 26.77 -4.39 -23.65
CA SER A 248 25.76 -4.93 -24.56
C SER A 248 25.10 -3.89 -25.48
N ARG A 249 25.52 -2.62 -25.39
CA ARG A 249 24.95 -1.48 -26.15
C ARG A 249 23.43 -1.32 -25.97
N ALA A 250 22.91 -1.69 -24.80
CA ALA A 250 21.48 -1.61 -24.52
C ALA A 250 21.04 -0.19 -24.12
N LEU A 251 21.96 0.60 -23.55
CA LEU A 251 21.66 1.93 -23.02
C LEU A 251 21.94 3.04 -24.03
N ALA A 252 21.07 4.05 -24.05
CA ALA A 252 21.29 5.27 -24.80
C ALA A 252 22.47 6.09 -24.19
N PRO A 253 23.40 6.64 -24.97
CA PRO A 253 24.54 7.39 -24.44
C PRO A 253 24.18 8.63 -23.61
N ASP A 254 23.06 9.27 -23.93
CA ASP A 254 22.51 10.42 -23.18
C ASP A 254 21.65 10.00 -21.97
N GLY A 255 21.45 8.69 -21.77
CA GLY A 255 20.63 8.12 -20.71
C GLY A 255 19.12 8.33 -20.93
N ARG A 256 18.66 8.66 -22.14
CA ARG A 256 17.24 8.93 -22.44
C ARG A 256 16.60 7.81 -23.27
N SER A 257 15.37 7.44 -22.94
CA SER A 257 14.55 6.58 -23.80
C SER A 257 13.86 7.42 -24.88
N LYS A 258 14.50 7.57 -26.04
CA LYS A 258 14.02 8.41 -27.17
C LYS A 258 12.93 7.71 -27.99
N THR A 259 11.86 7.34 -27.30
CA THR A 259 10.79 6.45 -27.77
C THR A 259 10.06 7.03 -28.98
N PHE A 260 9.88 6.23 -30.03
CA PHE A 260 9.22 6.55 -31.29
C PHE A 260 9.92 7.58 -32.18
N THR A 261 11.09 8.09 -31.79
CA THR A 261 11.80 9.12 -32.57
C THR A 261 12.88 8.53 -33.48
N ALA A 262 13.33 9.31 -34.46
CA ALA A 262 14.45 8.94 -35.33
C ALA A 262 15.78 8.77 -34.59
N ALA A 263 15.87 9.30 -33.36
CA ALA A 263 17.07 9.25 -32.54
C ALA A 263 17.09 8.05 -31.58
N ALA A 264 16.10 7.15 -31.61
CA ALA A 264 16.05 5.93 -30.81
C ALA A 264 17.34 5.09 -30.97
N ASP A 265 18.13 4.98 -29.90
CA ASP A 265 19.47 4.38 -29.87
C ASP A 265 19.74 3.51 -28.62
N GLY A 266 18.70 3.22 -27.84
CA GLY A 266 18.80 2.54 -26.55
C GLY A 266 17.82 3.13 -25.53
N TYR A 267 17.80 2.56 -24.34
CA TYR A 267 16.94 3.06 -23.27
C TYR A 267 17.73 3.77 -22.17
N GLY A 268 17.07 4.69 -21.46
CA GLY A 268 17.57 5.26 -20.20
C GLY A 268 17.08 4.46 -19.01
N ARG A 269 17.91 4.18 -18.01
CA ARG A 269 17.47 3.49 -16.77
C ARG A 269 16.71 4.45 -15.84
N GLY A 270 15.93 3.90 -14.91
CA GLY A 270 15.32 4.68 -13.84
C GLY A 270 14.92 3.84 -12.62
N GLU A 271 14.74 4.52 -11.50
CA GLU A 271 14.27 4.02 -10.22
C GLU A 271 12.79 4.33 -10.03
N GLY A 272 12.08 3.52 -9.24
CA GLY A 272 10.73 3.86 -8.84
C GLY A 272 9.96 2.70 -8.23
N VAL A 273 8.88 3.06 -7.55
CA VAL A 273 7.95 2.13 -6.92
C VAL A 273 6.53 2.54 -7.27
N GLY A 274 5.68 1.58 -7.56
CA GLY A 274 4.24 1.78 -7.72
C GLY A 274 3.46 0.62 -7.14
N VAL A 275 2.31 0.91 -6.53
CA VAL A 275 1.38 -0.10 -6.00
C VAL A 275 -0.04 0.31 -6.32
N ILE A 276 -0.87 -0.63 -6.76
CA ILE A 276 -2.32 -0.48 -6.88
C ILE A 276 -3.05 -1.52 -6.03
N ALA A 277 -4.21 -1.15 -5.51
CA ALA A 277 -5.13 -2.03 -4.82
C ALA A 277 -6.29 -2.39 -5.74
N LEU A 278 -6.66 -3.67 -5.77
CA LEU A 278 -7.67 -4.24 -6.63
C LEU A 278 -8.72 -5.00 -5.81
N MET A 279 -9.96 -4.97 -6.29
CA MET A 279 -11.02 -5.89 -5.88
C MET A 279 -11.97 -6.14 -7.05
N ARG A 280 -12.93 -7.06 -6.88
CA ARG A 280 -13.96 -7.25 -7.91
C ARG A 280 -14.86 -6.03 -8.01
N LEU A 281 -15.23 -5.63 -9.23
CA LEU A 281 -16.02 -4.41 -9.48
C LEU A 281 -17.40 -4.45 -8.78
N ASP A 282 -18.08 -5.60 -8.84
CA ASP A 282 -19.38 -5.83 -8.19
C ASP A 282 -19.31 -5.58 -6.67
N GLU A 283 -18.23 -6.02 -6.04
CA GLU A 283 -18.00 -5.79 -4.61
C GLU A 283 -17.61 -4.33 -4.32
N ALA A 284 -16.81 -3.69 -5.19
CA ALA A 284 -16.43 -2.27 -5.04
C ALA A 284 -17.65 -1.35 -5.09
N GLU A 285 -18.55 -1.57 -6.05
CA GLU A 285 -19.81 -0.82 -6.19
C GLU A 285 -20.73 -1.01 -4.99
N ARG A 286 -20.90 -2.26 -4.54
CA ARG A 286 -21.72 -2.60 -3.37
C ARG A 286 -21.21 -1.95 -2.09
N GLU A 287 -19.88 -1.87 -1.93
CA GLU A 287 -19.23 -1.36 -0.73
C GLU A 287 -18.91 0.14 -0.80
N GLY A 288 -19.29 0.81 -1.89
CA GLY A 288 -19.04 2.25 -2.08
C GLY A 288 -17.55 2.59 -2.10
N ARG A 289 -16.71 1.67 -2.56
CA ARG A 289 -15.27 1.87 -2.70
C ARG A 289 -14.98 2.85 -3.83
N PRO A 290 -13.92 3.67 -3.74
CA PRO A 290 -13.48 4.45 -4.89
C PRO A 290 -13.16 3.51 -6.05
N ILE A 291 -13.62 3.85 -7.26
CA ILE A 291 -13.27 3.13 -8.48
C ILE A 291 -12.48 4.12 -9.34
N LEU A 292 -11.18 3.90 -9.45
CA LEU A 292 -10.26 4.77 -10.19
C LEU A 292 -10.25 4.41 -11.68
N ALA A 293 -10.31 3.11 -11.97
CA ALA A 293 -10.44 2.51 -13.30
C ALA A 293 -10.92 1.06 -13.16
N VAL A 294 -11.25 0.42 -14.28
CA VAL A 294 -11.63 -1.00 -14.32
C VAL A 294 -10.64 -1.77 -15.19
N LEU A 295 -9.96 -2.76 -14.62
CA LEU A 295 -9.20 -3.75 -15.38
C LEU A 295 -10.19 -4.71 -16.04
N ARG A 296 -10.27 -4.66 -17.36
CA ARG A 296 -11.17 -5.50 -18.17
C ARG A 296 -10.52 -6.81 -18.56
N GLY A 297 -9.25 -6.75 -18.97
CA GLY A 297 -8.53 -7.97 -19.30
C GLY A 297 -7.03 -7.81 -19.27
N VAL A 298 -6.34 -8.93 -19.13
CA VAL A 298 -4.88 -8.98 -19.11
C VAL A 298 -4.41 -10.35 -19.61
N ALA A 299 -3.36 -10.35 -20.42
CA ALA A 299 -2.77 -11.56 -20.97
C ALA A 299 -1.24 -11.53 -20.86
N VAL A 300 -0.67 -12.73 -20.80
CA VAL A 300 0.78 -12.96 -20.75
C VAL A 300 1.12 -14.08 -21.73
N ASN A 301 2.20 -13.94 -22.50
CA ASN A 301 2.77 -15.01 -23.31
C ASN A 301 4.30 -14.92 -23.33
N HIS A 302 4.95 -15.69 -24.20
CA HIS A 302 6.38 -15.65 -24.41
C HIS A 302 6.70 -15.53 -25.90
N ASP A 303 7.82 -14.87 -26.22
CA ASP A 303 8.36 -14.73 -27.57
C ASP A 303 8.66 -16.07 -28.28
N GLY A 304 8.76 -17.17 -27.53
CA GLY A 304 9.23 -18.45 -28.04
C GLY A 304 10.64 -18.38 -28.63
N ALA A 305 10.88 -19.14 -29.70
CA ALA A 305 12.12 -19.05 -30.46
C ALA A 305 12.07 -17.85 -31.41
N SER A 306 12.87 -16.82 -31.12
CA SER A 306 13.10 -15.65 -31.99
C SER A 306 14.54 -15.66 -32.52
N SER A 307 14.96 -14.58 -33.21
CA SER A 307 16.32 -14.46 -33.77
C SER A 307 17.43 -14.29 -32.74
N GLY A 308 17.09 -14.19 -31.45
CA GLY A 308 18.02 -14.18 -30.33
C GLY A 308 17.25 -14.05 -29.02
N LEU A 309 17.80 -14.55 -27.90
CA LEU A 309 17.08 -14.62 -26.63
C LEU A 309 16.45 -13.28 -26.20
N THR A 310 17.14 -12.17 -26.46
CA THR A 310 16.72 -10.83 -26.08
C THR A 310 16.09 -10.03 -27.23
N VAL A 311 15.85 -10.68 -28.38
CA VAL A 311 15.26 -10.02 -29.56
C VAL A 311 13.75 -10.21 -29.53
N PRO A 312 12.96 -9.12 -29.54
CA PRO A 312 11.51 -9.21 -29.39
C PRO A 312 10.83 -9.89 -30.59
N SER A 313 9.67 -10.52 -30.34
CA SER A 313 8.86 -11.17 -31.37
C SER A 313 7.57 -10.40 -31.68
N GLY A 314 7.54 -9.71 -32.83
CA GLY A 314 6.35 -9.02 -33.31
C GLY A 314 5.08 -9.90 -33.38
N PRO A 315 5.14 -11.15 -33.88
CA PRO A 315 4.01 -12.08 -33.81
C PRO A 315 3.53 -12.36 -32.38
N ALA A 316 4.44 -12.63 -31.44
CA ALA A 316 4.06 -12.89 -30.05
C ALA A 316 3.42 -11.66 -29.39
N GLN A 317 3.90 -10.46 -29.70
CA GLN A 317 3.27 -9.21 -29.24
C GLN A 317 1.85 -9.05 -29.80
N ARG A 318 1.60 -9.41 -31.07
CA ARG A 318 0.23 -9.40 -31.63
C ARG A 318 -0.68 -10.38 -30.89
N GLU A 319 -0.18 -11.58 -30.61
CA GLU A 319 -0.95 -12.62 -29.92
C GLU A 319 -1.31 -12.21 -28.49
N VAL A 320 -0.39 -11.62 -27.72
CA VAL A 320 -0.68 -11.19 -26.35
C VAL A 320 -1.67 -10.02 -26.32
N ILE A 321 -1.57 -9.07 -27.26
CA ILE A 321 -2.53 -7.98 -27.38
C ILE A 321 -3.92 -8.53 -27.72
N ALA A 322 -4.01 -9.43 -28.72
CA ALA A 322 -5.27 -10.06 -29.10
C ALA A 322 -5.89 -10.89 -27.95
N ALA A 323 -5.07 -11.61 -27.18
CA ALA A 323 -5.51 -12.36 -26.02
C ALA A 323 -6.05 -11.45 -24.91
N ALA A 324 -5.40 -10.32 -24.64
CA ALA A 324 -5.87 -9.34 -23.66
C ALA A 324 -7.20 -8.69 -24.07
N LEU A 325 -7.40 -8.39 -25.36
CA LEU A 325 -8.69 -7.94 -25.88
C LEU A 325 -9.78 -8.99 -25.73
N ALA A 326 -9.44 -10.25 -26.00
CA ALA A 326 -10.37 -11.38 -25.85
C ALA A 326 -10.77 -11.59 -24.37
N ASP A 327 -9.83 -11.46 -23.43
CA ASP A 327 -10.12 -11.48 -21.98
C ASP A 327 -11.00 -10.29 -21.58
N ALA A 328 -10.73 -9.09 -22.14
CA ALA A 328 -11.50 -7.88 -21.88
C ALA A 328 -12.90 -7.85 -22.49
N GLY A 329 -13.18 -8.73 -23.47
CA GLY A 329 -14.37 -8.66 -24.31
C GLY A 329 -14.45 -7.35 -25.08
N ALA A 330 -13.30 -6.84 -25.53
CA ALA A 330 -13.16 -5.57 -26.24
C ALA A 330 -12.81 -5.79 -27.72
N ARG A 331 -13.28 -4.90 -28.59
CA ARG A 331 -12.85 -4.83 -29.99
C ARG A 331 -11.64 -3.91 -30.14
N ALA A 332 -10.82 -4.17 -31.14
CA ALA A 332 -9.60 -3.42 -31.43
C ALA A 332 -9.88 -1.91 -31.63
N GLU A 333 -10.95 -1.58 -32.36
CA GLU A 333 -11.34 -0.19 -32.66
C GLU A 333 -11.81 0.60 -31.43
N GLU A 334 -12.11 -0.07 -30.31
CA GLU A 334 -12.55 0.58 -29.06
C GLU A 334 -11.37 1.09 -28.21
N ILE A 335 -10.15 0.59 -28.46
CA ILE A 335 -8.95 1.01 -27.73
C ILE A 335 -8.51 2.39 -28.23
N GLY A 336 -8.68 3.43 -27.41
CA GLY A 336 -8.33 4.80 -27.78
C GLY A 336 -6.85 5.16 -27.57
N TYR A 337 -6.20 4.49 -26.61
CA TYR A 337 -4.82 4.79 -26.21
C TYR A 337 -4.06 3.51 -25.86
N VAL A 338 -2.74 3.49 -26.13
CA VAL A 338 -1.83 2.50 -25.57
C VAL A 338 -0.62 3.20 -24.94
N GLU A 339 -0.40 2.92 -23.65
CA GLU A 339 0.88 3.11 -23.00
C GLU A 339 1.79 1.96 -23.44
N ALA A 340 2.69 2.24 -24.37
CA ALA A 340 3.57 1.26 -24.98
C ALA A 340 4.68 0.82 -24.01
N HIS A 341 5.29 -0.32 -24.31
CA HIS A 341 6.55 -0.69 -23.70
C HIS A 341 7.63 0.34 -24.06
N GLY A 342 7.72 0.73 -25.34
CA GLY A 342 8.32 1.98 -25.82
C GLY A 342 9.62 2.34 -25.12
N THR A 343 10.69 1.59 -25.45
CA THR A 343 12.00 1.73 -24.80
C THR A 343 12.92 2.70 -25.51
N GLY A 344 12.59 3.13 -26.74
CA GLY A 344 13.50 3.96 -27.54
C GLY A 344 14.62 3.16 -28.16
N THR A 345 14.43 1.85 -28.38
CA THR A 345 15.41 1.02 -29.08
C THR A 345 15.14 1.03 -30.58
N ALA A 346 16.20 1.13 -31.38
CA ALA A 346 16.10 1.23 -32.85
C ALA A 346 15.32 0.08 -33.50
N LEU A 347 15.41 -1.13 -32.93
CA LEU A 347 14.71 -2.32 -33.42
C LEU A 347 13.37 -2.58 -32.70
N GLY A 348 13.31 -2.37 -31.38
CA GLY A 348 12.14 -2.71 -30.58
C GLY A 348 10.94 -1.83 -30.88
N ASP A 349 11.14 -0.51 -31.01
CA ASP A 349 10.05 0.44 -31.26
C ASP A 349 9.31 0.14 -32.59
N PRO A 350 9.99 -0.08 -33.75
CA PRO A 350 9.29 -0.47 -34.98
C PRO A 350 8.53 -1.80 -34.88
N ILE A 351 9.08 -2.79 -34.15
CA ILE A 351 8.42 -4.09 -33.95
C ILE A 351 7.12 -3.92 -33.14
N GLU A 352 7.18 -3.16 -32.05
CA GLU A 352 6.02 -2.89 -31.20
C GLU A 352 4.94 -2.12 -31.95
N ILE A 353 5.30 -1.04 -32.65
CA ILE A 353 4.32 -0.26 -33.42
C ILE A 353 3.69 -1.12 -34.53
N GLY A 354 4.49 -1.94 -35.21
CA GLY A 354 3.98 -2.86 -36.23
C GLY A 354 3.06 -3.94 -35.65
N ALA A 355 3.28 -4.38 -34.41
CA ALA A 355 2.36 -5.29 -33.72
C ALA A 355 1.05 -4.57 -33.35
N LEU A 356 1.14 -3.36 -32.78
CA LEU A 356 -0.02 -2.53 -32.42
C LEU A 356 -0.87 -2.17 -33.63
N ASP A 357 -0.28 -1.76 -34.75
CA ASP A 357 -1.02 -1.47 -35.99
C ASP A 357 -1.72 -2.73 -36.52
N ALA A 358 -1.04 -3.87 -36.52
CA ALA A 358 -1.63 -5.12 -37.00
C ALA A 358 -2.81 -5.62 -36.15
N THR A 359 -2.83 -5.35 -34.85
CA THR A 359 -3.91 -5.81 -33.94
C THR A 359 -4.96 -4.76 -33.64
N LEU A 360 -4.54 -3.50 -33.47
CA LEU A 360 -5.38 -2.39 -33.03
C LEU A 360 -5.61 -1.39 -34.16
N GLY A 361 -4.67 -1.26 -35.10
CA GLY A 361 -4.74 -0.30 -36.19
C GLY A 361 -5.96 -0.48 -37.09
N GLY A 362 -6.46 -1.71 -37.27
CA GLY A 362 -7.74 -2.06 -37.90
C GLY A 362 -8.04 -1.17 -39.11
N GLY A 363 -7.47 -1.53 -40.27
CA GLY A 363 -7.28 -0.69 -41.46
C GLY A 363 -8.17 0.54 -41.55
N ALA A 364 -7.58 1.72 -41.83
CA ALA A 364 -8.11 3.09 -41.65
C ALA A 364 -9.62 3.36 -41.86
N ALA A 365 -10.34 2.54 -42.61
CA ALA A 365 -11.79 2.59 -42.79
C ALA A 365 -12.62 2.15 -41.56
N GLU A 366 -12.08 1.35 -40.64
CA GLU A 366 -12.86 0.76 -39.53
C GLU A 366 -12.82 1.59 -38.23
N ARG A 367 -11.80 2.45 -38.07
CA ARG A 367 -11.64 3.28 -36.87
C ARG A 367 -12.30 4.66 -37.03
N ARG A 368 -13.00 5.10 -35.97
CA ARG A 368 -13.60 6.45 -35.89
C ARG A 368 -12.59 7.53 -35.49
N ALA A 369 -11.51 7.15 -34.83
CA ALA A 369 -10.44 8.02 -34.37
C ALA A 369 -9.10 7.24 -34.40
N PRO A 370 -7.98 7.94 -34.61
CA PRO A 370 -6.67 7.30 -34.59
C PRO A 370 -6.37 6.69 -33.21
N LEU A 371 -5.58 5.62 -33.19
CA LEU A 371 -5.00 5.08 -31.98
C LEU A 371 -3.91 6.03 -31.47
N VAL A 372 -4.01 6.46 -30.22
CA VAL A 372 -3.01 7.34 -29.62
C VAL A 372 -1.98 6.52 -28.86
N LEU A 373 -0.69 6.81 -29.05
CA LEU A 373 0.42 6.11 -28.37
C LEU A 373 1.19 7.06 -27.45
N GLY A 374 1.71 6.52 -26.35
CA GLY A 374 2.71 7.18 -25.54
C GLY A 374 3.57 6.19 -24.76
N SER A 375 4.65 6.69 -24.16
CA SER A 375 5.47 5.95 -23.20
C SER A 375 6.01 6.96 -22.19
N VAL A 376 5.83 6.70 -20.90
CA VAL A 376 6.37 7.58 -19.86
C VAL A 376 7.88 7.47 -19.70
N LYS A 377 8.50 6.43 -20.28
CA LYS A 377 9.95 6.21 -20.21
C LYS A 377 10.75 7.36 -20.81
N THR A 378 10.14 8.15 -21.70
CA THR A 378 10.73 9.38 -22.27
C THR A 378 11.02 10.44 -21.22
N ARG A 379 10.33 10.42 -20.07
CA ARG A 379 10.42 11.45 -19.03
C ARG A 379 11.00 10.97 -17.70
N ILE A 380 10.82 9.70 -17.36
CA ILE A 380 11.27 9.14 -16.07
C ILE A 380 12.30 8.01 -16.21
N GLY A 381 12.68 7.67 -17.44
CA GLY A 381 13.50 6.50 -17.73
C GLY A 381 12.72 5.18 -17.66
N HIS A 382 13.41 4.09 -17.96
CA HIS A 382 12.90 2.73 -17.90
C HIS A 382 13.05 2.19 -16.48
N LEU A 383 11.94 2.08 -15.77
CA LEU A 383 11.90 1.61 -14.38
C LEU A 383 11.95 0.08 -14.24
N GLU A 384 12.46 -0.61 -15.26
CA GLU A 384 12.61 -2.07 -15.31
C GLU A 384 11.36 -2.80 -14.76
N ALA A 385 11.46 -3.57 -13.67
CA ALA A 385 10.34 -4.31 -13.08
C ALA A 385 9.11 -3.43 -12.68
N ALA A 386 9.33 -2.15 -12.36
CA ALA A 386 8.28 -1.17 -12.02
C ALA A 386 7.67 -0.44 -13.23
N SER A 387 8.16 -0.69 -14.44
CA SER A 387 7.71 0.06 -15.64
C SER A 387 6.24 -0.15 -15.96
N GLY A 388 5.75 -1.39 -15.82
CA GLY A 388 4.36 -1.73 -16.07
C GLY A 388 3.42 -0.98 -15.14
N ILE A 389 3.70 -1.01 -13.83
CA ILE A 389 2.84 -0.37 -12.83
C ILE A 389 2.85 1.17 -12.94
N ALA A 390 3.99 1.79 -13.26
CA ALA A 390 4.06 3.23 -13.52
C ALA A 390 3.19 3.63 -14.73
N GLY A 391 3.26 2.86 -15.82
CA GLY A 391 2.42 3.05 -17.00
C GLY A 391 0.92 2.87 -16.71
N VAL A 392 0.57 1.87 -15.88
CA VAL A 392 -0.81 1.67 -15.40
C VAL A 392 -1.31 2.89 -14.62
N ILE A 393 -0.53 3.40 -13.66
CA ILE A 393 -0.96 4.56 -12.86
C ILE A 393 -1.11 5.81 -13.73
N LYS A 394 -0.19 6.07 -14.68
CA LYS A 394 -0.34 7.14 -15.67
C LYS A 394 -1.65 7.02 -16.44
N LEU A 395 -1.96 5.83 -16.97
CA LEU A 395 -3.17 5.57 -17.73
C LEU A 395 -4.42 5.82 -16.88
N ILE A 396 -4.43 5.36 -15.62
CA ILE A 396 -5.54 5.61 -14.70
C ILE A 396 -5.75 7.12 -14.49
N LEU A 397 -4.68 7.89 -14.26
CA LEU A 397 -4.77 9.35 -14.12
C LEU A 397 -5.35 9.99 -15.39
N MET A 398 -4.90 9.57 -16.57
CA MET A 398 -5.45 10.05 -17.85
C MET A 398 -6.95 9.76 -18.00
N LEU A 399 -7.43 8.57 -17.61
CA LEU A 399 -8.85 8.22 -17.64
C LEU A 399 -9.67 9.07 -16.65
N ARG A 400 -9.11 9.34 -15.46
CA ARG A 400 -9.76 10.14 -14.40
C ARG A 400 -9.88 11.60 -14.80
N HIS A 401 -8.82 12.18 -15.35
CA HIS A 401 -8.81 13.58 -15.78
C HIS A 401 -9.46 13.80 -17.15
N GLY A 402 -9.58 12.73 -17.96
CA GLY A 402 -10.14 12.84 -19.30
C GLY A 402 -9.24 13.62 -20.25
N GLU A 403 -7.93 13.46 -20.11
CA GLU A 403 -6.89 14.14 -20.89
C GLU A 403 -5.74 13.17 -21.20
N ILE A 404 -5.11 13.33 -22.37
CA ILE A 404 -3.91 12.61 -22.79
C ILE A 404 -2.78 13.62 -22.88
N PRO A 405 -1.85 13.67 -21.91
CA PRO A 405 -0.69 14.55 -21.97
C PRO A 405 0.19 14.28 -23.20
N ALA A 406 0.95 15.30 -23.61
CA ALA A 406 1.94 15.17 -24.68
C ALA A 406 2.94 14.04 -24.38
N ALA A 407 3.07 13.10 -25.31
CA ALA A 407 4.00 11.99 -25.22
C ALA A 407 5.43 12.38 -25.63
N LEU A 408 5.55 13.32 -26.57
CA LEU A 408 6.81 13.88 -27.06
C LEU A 408 6.74 15.41 -27.04
N SER A 409 7.91 16.05 -26.99
CA SER A 409 8.10 17.48 -27.19
C SER A 409 8.73 17.75 -28.57
N GLU A 410 8.65 18.99 -29.06
CA GLU A 410 9.36 19.40 -30.28
C GLU A 410 10.88 19.14 -30.21
N ALA A 411 11.47 19.25 -29.01
CA ALA A 411 12.89 19.01 -28.77
C ALA A 411 13.30 17.53 -29.00
N ASP A 412 12.36 16.59 -28.96
CA ASP A 412 12.64 15.16 -29.18
C ASP A 412 12.88 14.81 -30.66
N GLY A 413 12.67 15.78 -31.57
CA GLY A 413 12.94 15.61 -33.00
C GLY A 413 11.89 14.78 -33.74
N PRO A 414 12.15 14.38 -35.01
CA PRO A 414 11.18 13.72 -35.86
C PRO A 414 10.89 12.27 -35.43
N LEU A 415 9.75 11.74 -35.86
CA LEU A 415 9.37 10.34 -35.63
C LEU A 415 10.29 9.37 -36.39
N ASN A 416 10.35 8.12 -35.90
CA ASN A 416 11.21 7.08 -36.44
C ASN A 416 10.87 6.78 -37.92
N PRO A 417 11.80 6.97 -38.88
CA PRO A 417 11.54 6.78 -40.31
C PRO A 417 11.38 5.31 -40.72
N MET A 418 11.73 4.35 -39.86
CA MET A 418 11.49 2.92 -40.11
C MET A 418 10.02 2.53 -39.97
N VAL A 419 9.19 3.42 -39.41
CA VAL A 419 7.76 3.20 -39.22
C VAL A 419 6.99 4.00 -40.28
N PRO A 420 6.08 3.38 -41.04
CA PRO A 420 5.30 4.07 -42.08
C PRO A 420 4.10 4.81 -41.47
N TRP A 421 4.36 5.84 -40.67
CA TRP A 421 3.35 6.61 -39.93
C TRP A 421 2.23 7.18 -40.81
N ASP A 422 2.55 7.54 -42.05
CA ASP A 422 1.61 8.07 -43.05
C ASP A 422 0.53 7.07 -43.48
N ARG A 423 0.75 5.78 -43.22
CA ARG A 423 -0.16 4.68 -43.60
C ARG A 423 -0.92 4.09 -42.42
N MET A 424 -0.59 4.49 -41.20
CA MET A 424 -1.16 3.95 -39.98
C MET A 424 -2.12 4.97 -39.37
N PRO A 425 -3.31 4.56 -38.89
CA PRO A 425 -4.21 5.44 -38.14
C PRO A 425 -3.70 5.59 -36.69
N ILE A 426 -2.45 6.01 -36.52
CA ILE A 426 -1.73 6.09 -35.25
C ILE A 426 -1.20 7.52 -35.07
N VAL A 427 -1.35 8.06 -33.86
CA VAL A 427 -0.84 9.39 -33.49
C VAL A 427 0.00 9.30 -32.22
N VAL A 428 1.18 9.94 -32.24
CA VAL A 428 1.98 10.21 -31.04
C VAL A 428 1.79 11.70 -30.70
N PRO A 429 1.12 12.04 -29.59
CA PRO A 429 0.74 13.42 -29.30
C PRO A 429 1.96 14.25 -28.89
N ARG A 430 2.08 15.45 -29.48
CA ARG A 430 3.03 16.49 -29.07
C ARG A 430 2.41 17.59 -28.21
N GLU A 431 1.08 17.61 -28.16
CA GLU A 431 0.27 18.50 -27.36
C GLU A 431 -0.74 17.66 -26.58
N THR A 432 -1.23 18.19 -25.46
CA THR A 432 -2.26 17.52 -24.67
C THR A 432 -3.56 17.41 -25.46
N LEU A 433 -4.11 16.20 -25.55
CA LEU A 433 -5.39 15.93 -26.21
C LEU A 433 -6.51 15.79 -25.18
N ALA A 434 -7.66 16.39 -25.45
CA ALA A 434 -8.86 16.14 -24.66
C ALA A 434 -9.37 14.71 -24.89
N TRP A 435 -9.76 14.03 -23.81
CA TRP A 435 -10.36 12.70 -23.82
C TRP A 435 -11.67 12.67 -23.04
N PRO A 436 -12.69 13.43 -23.49
CA PRO A 436 -13.82 13.81 -22.65
C PRO A 436 -14.72 12.61 -22.24
N PRO A 437 -15.41 12.71 -21.07
CA PRO A 437 -16.23 11.63 -20.50
C PRO A 437 -17.48 11.20 -21.30
N GLY A 438 -17.76 11.81 -22.46
CA GLY A 438 -18.95 11.54 -23.29
C GLY A 438 -18.69 10.70 -24.54
N SER A 439 -17.46 10.24 -24.76
CA SER A 439 -17.16 9.25 -25.80
C SER A 439 -17.64 7.85 -25.35
N ALA A 440 -17.77 6.88 -26.26
CA ALA A 440 -18.06 5.48 -25.91
C ALA A 440 -17.08 4.91 -24.86
N ARG A 441 -17.25 3.66 -24.41
CA ARG A 441 -16.37 2.97 -23.44
C ARG A 441 -14.90 3.35 -23.67
N ARG A 442 -14.32 4.21 -22.80
CA ARG A 442 -12.93 4.67 -22.93
C ARG A 442 -12.01 3.54 -22.52
N LEU A 443 -11.55 2.79 -23.50
CA LEU A 443 -10.64 1.66 -23.31
C LEU A 443 -9.22 2.01 -23.72
N ALA A 444 -8.27 1.47 -22.98
CA ALA A 444 -6.86 1.79 -23.15
C ALA A 444 -5.98 0.60 -22.75
N GLY A 445 -4.85 0.44 -23.42
CA GLY A 445 -3.91 -0.66 -23.19
C GLY A 445 -2.62 -0.21 -22.47
N VAL A 446 -1.98 -1.12 -21.74
CA VAL A 446 -0.59 -1.00 -21.28
C VAL A 446 0.19 -2.23 -21.73
N SER A 447 1.33 -2.02 -22.38
CA SER A 447 2.24 -3.08 -22.82
C SER A 447 3.52 -3.11 -21.96
N ALA A 448 3.99 -4.30 -21.61
CA ALA A 448 5.34 -4.48 -21.05
C ALA A 448 5.95 -5.79 -21.56
N PHE A 449 7.17 -5.70 -22.10
CA PHE A 449 7.87 -6.83 -22.71
C PHE A 449 9.18 -7.06 -21.97
N GLY A 450 9.35 -8.27 -21.42
CA GLY A 450 10.53 -8.64 -20.65
C GLY A 450 11.69 -9.02 -21.56
N LEU A 451 12.91 -8.67 -21.17
CA LEU A 451 14.13 -9.03 -21.91
C LEU A 451 14.31 -10.55 -22.08
N SER A 452 13.74 -11.34 -21.18
CA SER A 452 13.73 -12.81 -21.27
C SER A 452 12.72 -13.36 -22.29
N GLY A 453 11.88 -12.51 -22.87
CA GLY A 453 10.86 -12.84 -23.86
C GLY A 453 9.43 -12.96 -23.30
N THR A 454 9.21 -12.78 -21.99
CA THR A 454 7.86 -12.79 -21.41
C THR A 454 7.14 -11.47 -21.65
N ASN A 455 6.03 -11.50 -22.39
CA ASN A 455 5.25 -10.32 -22.73
C ASN A 455 3.96 -10.25 -21.91
N ALA A 456 3.51 -9.04 -21.60
CA ALA A 456 2.24 -8.78 -20.96
C ALA A 456 1.52 -7.59 -21.61
N HIS A 457 0.19 -7.69 -21.73
CA HIS A 457 -0.67 -6.59 -22.14
C HIS A 457 -1.94 -6.56 -21.28
N ALA A 458 -2.33 -5.37 -20.82
CA ALA A 458 -3.50 -5.15 -19.97
C ALA A 458 -4.42 -4.08 -20.56
N VAL A 459 -5.73 -4.30 -20.46
CA VAL A 459 -6.79 -3.42 -20.98
C VAL A 459 -7.60 -2.85 -19.82
N PHE A 460 -7.62 -1.53 -19.74
CA PHE A 460 -8.35 -0.77 -18.73
C PHE A 460 -9.50 0.02 -19.34
N GLU A 461 -10.53 0.26 -18.54
CA GLU A 461 -11.66 1.12 -18.84
C GLU A 461 -11.75 2.26 -17.81
N ALA A 462 -12.22 3.43 -18.25
CA ALA A 462 -12.61 4.49 -17.33
C ALA A 462 -13.59 3.97 -16.27
N ALA A 463 -13.46 4.50 -15.05
CA ALA A 463 -14.41 4.22 -13.98
C ALA A 463 -15.86 4.50 -14.44
N PRO A 464 -16.84 3.71 -13.99
CA PRO A 464 -18.24 4.00 -14.23
C PRO A 464 -18.58 5.39 -13.69
N ALA A 465 -19.47 6.11 -14.37
CA ALA A 465 -19.93 7.39 -13.88
C ALA A 465 -20.49 7.20 -12.47
N ALA A 466 -19.98 7.98 -11.51
CA ALA A 466 -20.48 7.93 -10.15
C ALA A 466 -21.99 8.20 -10.18
N PRO A 467 -22.83 7.38 -9.51
CA PRO A 467 -24.26 7.65 -9.41
C PRO A 467 -24.44 9.07 -8.88
N THR A 468 -25.34 9.86 -9.47
CA THR A 468 -25.69 11.15 -8.87
C THR A 468 -26.29 10.85 -7.49
N ALA A 469 -25.59 11.23 -6.43
CA ALA A 469 -26.12 11.03 -5.09
C ALA A 469 -27.35 11.89 -4.90
N ALA A 470 -28.32 11.36 -4.16
CA ALA A 470 -29.37 12.20 -3.62
C ALA A 470 -28.72 13.24 -2.69
N PRO A 471 -29.19 14.50 -2.70
CA PRO A 471 -28.62 15.54 -1.85
C PRO A 471 -28.66 15.10 -0.39
N ALA A 472 -27.47 14.94 0.21
CA ALA A 472 -27.33 14.66 1.62
C ALA A 472 -27.76 15.89 2.43
N LYS A 473 -28.60 15.70 3.45
CA LYS A 473 -28.93 16.79 4.39
C LYS A 473 -27.68 17.12 5.21
N ALA A 474 -27.39 18.41 5.37
CA ALA A 474 -26.31 18.87 6.24
C ALA A 474 -26.52 18.32 7.66
N ARG A 475 -25.48 17.70 8.21
CA ARG A 475 -25.47 17.13 9.55
C ARG A 475 -24.07 17.27 10.12
N ARG A 476 -23.96 17.11 11.44
CA ARG A 476 -22.69 17.10 12.13
C ARG A 476 -21.98 15.76 11.91
N GLU A 477 -20.72 15.82 11.53
CA GLU A 477 -19.87 14.66 11.30
C GLU A 477 -18.78 14.56 12.38
N LEU A 478 -18.40 13.32 12.69
CA LEU A 478 -17.27 13.00 13.55
C LEU A 478 -16.04 12.72 12.67
N ILE A 479 -15.04 13.59 12.78
CA ILE A 479 -13.75 13.45 12.10
C ILE A 479 -12.76 12.86 13.10
N VAL A 480 -12.08 11.80 12.70
CA VAL A 480 -11.06 11.14 13.52
C VAL A 480 -9.74 11.08 12.75
N LEU A 481 -8.62 11.24 13.44
CA LEU A 481 -7.28 10.99 12.92
C LEU A 481 -6.48 10.23 13.96
N SER A 482 -5.51 9.45 13.49
CA SER A 482 -4.56 8.82 14.40
C SER A 482 -3.18 8.65 13.78
N ALA A 483 -2.15 8.68 14.62
CA ALA A 483 -0.78 8.42 14.21
C ALA A 483 0.04 7.64 15.26
N ARG A 484 1.24 7.21 14.89
CA ARG A 484 2.17 6.54 15.83
C ARG A 484 2.80 7.49 16.84
N ASP A 485 2.88 8.78 16.51
CA ASP A 485 3.40 9.82 17.39
C ASP A 485 2.67 11.15 17.22
N ALA A 486 2.94 12.09 18.12
CA ALA A 486 2.30 13.40 18.13
C ALA A 486 2.67 14.26 16.90
N ALA A 487 3.91 14.18 16.40
CA ALA A 487 4.37 14.98 15.28
C ALA A 487 3.69 14.56 13.97
N ALA A 488 3.62 13.26 13.70
CA ALA A 488 2.89 12.69 12.58
C ALA A 488 1.39 13.05 12.65
N LEU A 489 0.77 13.02 13.83
CA LEU A 489 -0.62 13.41 14.01
C LEU A 489 -0.86 14.90 13.68
N GLN A 490 0.07 15.78 14.07
CA GLN A 490 0.02 17.21 13.72
C GLN A 490 0.17 17.45 12.22
N ILE A 491 1.13 16.78 11.57
CA ILE A 491 1.34 16.87 10.12
C ILE A 491 0.08 16.40 9.39
N LEU A 492 -0.49 15.25 9.80
CA LEU A 492 -1.69 14.69 9.21
C LEU A 492 -2.91 15.62 9.40
N ALA A 493 -3.08 16.19 10.58
CA ALA A 493 -4.16 17.15 10.84
C ALA A 493 -4.06 18.38 9.93
N ARG A 494 -2.85 18.93 9.75
CA ARG A 494 -2.59 20.06 8.87
C ARG A 494 -2.78 19.72 7.39
N SER A 495 -2.45 18.50 6.96
CA SER A 495 -2.63 18.08 5.56
C SER A 495 -4.09 17.81 5.22
N VAL A 496 -4.88 17.30 6.17
CA VAL A 496 -6.31 16.99 5.97
C VAL A 496 -7.20 18.24 6.06
N ALA A 497 -6.84 19.24 6.88
CA ALA A 497 -7.67 20.43 7.09
C ALA A 497 -8.09 21.18 5.81
N PRO A 498 -7.21 21.43 4.81
CA PRO A 498 -7.60 22.07 3.55
C PRO A 498 -8.66 21.28 2.78
N ARG A 499 -8.55 19.95 2.81
CA ARG A 499 -9.48 19.05 2.11
C ARG A 499 -10.86 19.03 2.76
N LEU A 500 -10.92 19.15 4.08
CA LEU A 500 -12.17 19.35 4.83
C LEU A 500 -12.77 20.73 4.55
N ALA A 501 -11.96 21.79 4.56
CA ALA A 501 -12.44 23.16 4.37
C ALA A 501 -13.14 23.36 3.00
N ALA A 502 -12.67 22.67 1.96
CA ALA A 502 -13.25 22.70 0.63
C ALA A 502 -14.51 21.82 0.46
N ALA A 503 -14.84 20.98 1.45
CA ALA A 503 -15.86 19.95 1.29
C ALA A 503 -17.30 20.48 1.48
N GLY A 504 -18.15 20.16 0.50
CA GLY A 504 -19.61 20.27 0.66
C GLY A 504 -20.17 19.23 1.62
N ALA A 505 -21.47 19.30 1.94
CA ALA A 505 -22.09 18.42 2.96
C ALA A 505 -21.96 16.91 2.65
N GLU A 506 -22.18 16.50 1.40
CA GLU A 506 -22.03 15.09 0.99
C GLU A 506 -20.57 14.63 1.08
N GLU A 507 -19.66 15.48 0.62
CA GLU A 507 -18.24 15.19 0.60
C GLU A 507 -17.67 15.11 2.02
N LEU A 508 -18.08 16.00 2.93
CA LEU A 508 -17.71 15.95 4.34
C LEU A 508 -18.10 14.61 4.97
N ALA A 509 -19.30 14.11 4.68
CA ALA A 509 -19.75 12.80 5.16
C ALA A 509 -18.88 11.65 4.64
N ALA A 510 -18.49 11.70 3.36
CA ALA A 510 -17.63 10.70 2.74
C ALA A 510 -16.18 10.78 3.28
N ILE A 511 -15.65 11.97 3.54
CA ILE A 511 -14.36 12.17 4.23
C ILE A 511 -14.43 11.57 5.64
N ALA A 512 -15.46 11.93 6.43
CA ALA A 512 -15.66 11.43 7.78
C ALA A 512 -15.79 9.91 7.82
N HIS A 513 -16.51 9.32 6.86
CA HIS A 513 -16.64 7.87 6.72
C HIS A 513 -15.28 7.22 6.40
N THR A 514 -14.53 7.77 5.44
CA THR A 514 -13.21 7.25 5.05
C THR A 514 -12.22 7.26 6.21
N LEU A 515 -12.18 8.36 6.99
CA LEU A 515 -11.29 8.48 8.13
C LEU A 515 -11.66 7.54 9.29
N ARG A 516 -12.96 7.31 9.51
CA ARG A 516 -13.44 6.42 10.58
C ARG A 516 -13.27 4.93 10.27
N ALA A 517 -13.60 4.52 9.04
CA ALA A 517 -13.68 3.10 8.67
C ALA A 517 -12.51 2.62 7.80
N GLY A 518 -11.82 3.55 7.13
CA GLY A 518 -10.77 3.24 6.16
C GLY A 518 -9.36 3.61 6.60
N ARG A 519 -9.15 3.93 7.89
CA ARG A 519 -7.84 4.16 8.48
C ARG A 519 -7.65 3.28 9.71
N ALA A 520 -6.44 2.78 9.89
CA ALA A 520 -6.09 2.01 11.08
C ALA A 520 -6.04 2.95 12.30
N PRO A 521 -6.67 2.60 13.44
CA PRO A 521 -6.57 3.39 14.65
C PRO A 521 -5.20 3.19 15.29
N LEU A 522 -4.38 4.24 15.30
CA LEU A 522 -3.03 4.27 15.88
C LEU A 522 -3.03 4.90 17.30
N PRO A 523 -1.93 4.82 18.08
CA PRO A 523 -1.92 5.21 19.50
C PRO A 523 -2.21 6.68 19.80
N TYR A 524 -1.71 7.62 18.99
CA TYR A 524 -2.00 9.04 19.13
C TYR A 524 -3.25 9.34 18.33
N ARG A 525 -4.26 9.92 18.98
CA ARG A 525 -5.61 10.04 18.40
C ARG A 525 -6.17 11.43 18.59
N LEU A 526 -6.80 11.93 17.54
CA LEU A 526 -7.48 13.22 17.49
C LEU A 526 -8.90 13.01 17.00
N ALA A 527 -9.87 13.67 17.62
CA ALA A 527 -11.24 13.64 17.15
C ALA A 527 -11.88 15.02 17.31
N VAL A 528 -12.64 15.44 16.29
CA VAL A 528 -13.38 16.71 16.27
C VAL A 528 -14.75 16.50 15.63
N THR A 529 -15.70 17.37 15.95
CA THR A 529 -17.03 17.38 15.35
C THR A 529 -17.27 18.68 14.59
N GLY A 530 -18.01 18.62 13.47
CA GLY A 530 -18.33 19.81 12.68
C GLY A 530 -19.55 19.61 11.78
N ALA A 531 -20.41 20.62 11.66
CA ALA A 531 -21.58 20.61 10.77
C ALA A 531 -21.25 21.08 9.34
N THR A 532 -20.09 21.72 9.16
CA THR A 532 -19.57 22.14 7.85
C THR A 532 -18.10 21.78 7.72
N GLY A 533 -17.61 21.70 6.48
CA GLY A 533 -16.21 21.44 6.19
C GLY A 533 -15.27 22.48 6.83
N ALA A 534 -15.64 23.76 6.78
CA ALA A 534 -14.89 24.85 7.40
C ALA A 534 -14.85 24.77 8.93
N GLU A 535 -15.98 24.44 9.58
CA GLU A 535 -16.04 24.25 11.03
C GLU A 535 -15.15 23.08 11.48
N ALA A 536 -15.26 21.94 10.78
CA ALA A 536 -14.46 20.75 11.05
C ALA A 536 -12.96 21.01 10.85
N ALA A 537 -12.57 21.69 9.76
CA ALA A 537 -11.18 22.05 9.50
C ALA A 537 -10.61 22.98 10.59
N ALA A 538 -11.36 24.01 11.00
CA ALA A 538 -10.92 24.93 12.05
C ALA A 538 -10.80 24.24 13.41
N ALA A 539 -11.73 23.34 13.75
CA ALA A 539 -11.66 22.53 14.95
C ALA A 539 -10.44 21.60 14.94
N LEU A 540 -10.18 20.96 13.79
CA LEU A 540 -9.05 20.06 13.61
C LEU A 540 -7.70 20.77 13.79
N THR A 541 -7.53 21.94 13.17
CA THR A 541 -6.31 22.76 13.32
C THR A 541 -6.07 23.16 14.77
N ARG A 542 -7.10 23.66 15.47
CA ARG A 542 -6.98 24.02 16.89
C ARG A 542 -6.63 22.81 17.77
N ALA A 543 -7.26 21.67 17.51
CA ALA A 543 -7.03 20.46 18.28
C ALA A 543 -5.60 19.90 18.07
N ALA A 544 -5.02 20.10 16.89
CA ALA A 544 -3.64 19.73 16.58
C ALA A 544 -2.58 20.62 17.28
N GLU A 545 -2.94 21.85 17.68
CA GLU A 545 -2.04 22.75 18.41
C GLU A 545 -1.97 22.48 19.91
N ALA A 546 -2.96 21.77 20.47
CA ALA A 546 -2.96 21.37 21.87
C ALA A 546 -1.92 20.26 22.14
N PRO A 547 -1.42 20.10 23.39
CA PRO A 547 -0.59 18.98 23.77
C PRO A 547 -1.29 17.64 23.48
N LEU A 548 -0.69 16.82 22.61
CA LEU A 548 -1.22 15.50 22.23
C LEU A 548 -0.52 14.43 23.07
N SER A 549 -1.30 13.51 23.63
CA SER A 549 -0.81 12.33 24.34
C SER A 549 -1.35 11.07 23.70
N ALA A 550 -0.62 9.97 23.84
CA ALA A 550 -1.11 8.66 23.44
C ALA A 550 -2.30 8.27 24.33
N GLY A 551 -3.30 7.60 23.74
CA GLY A 551 -4.44 7.10 24.51
C GLY A 551 -3.99 6.07 25.55
N ALA A 552 -4.25 6.33 26.84
CA ALA A 552 -3.84 5.47 27.94
C ALA A 552 -4.88 4.37 28.19
N SER A 553 -4.65 3.17 27.63
CA SER A 553 -5.45 1.93 27.84
C SER A 553 -6.92 2.02 27.38
N ALA A 554 -7.47 0.93 26.83
CA ALA A 554 -8.86 0.86 26.39
C ALA A 554 -9.83 1.16 27.56
N PRO A 555 -10.45 2.36 27.64
CA PRO A 555 -11.28 2.72 28.78
C PRO A 555 -12.61 1.99 28.68
N SER A 556 -13.22 1.68 29.82
CA SER A 556 -14.56 1.06 29.83
C SER A 556 -15.65 2.13 29.93
N VAL A 557 -16.79 1.90 29.27
CA VAL A 557 -17.83 2.94 29.12
C VAL A 557 -18.84 2.86 30.26
N ARG A 558 -19.14 3.99 30.91
CA ARG A 558 -20.23 4.12 31.87
C ARG A 558 -21.26 5.12 31.33
N LEU A 559 -22.47 4.65 31.05
CA LEU A 559 -23.55 5.49 30.57
C LEU A 559 -24.33 6.01 31.78
N ARG A 560 -24.44 7.33 31.93
CA ARG A 560 -25.25 7.94 32.98
C ARG A 560 -26.58 8.42 32.40
N LEU A 561 -27.66 7.80 32.86
CA LEU A 561 -29.03 8.23 32.56
C LEU A 561 -29.47 9.21 33.64
N GLY A 562 -29.87 10.42 33.23
CA GLY A 562 -30.63 11.31 34.10
C GLY A 562 -32.02 10.73 34.41
N SER A 563 -32.70 11.29 35.42
CA SER A 563 -33.98 10.80 35.95
C SER A 563 -35.15 10.77 34.94
N ALA A 564 -34.96 11.29 33.72
CA ALA A 564 -35.92 11.22 32.63
C ALA A 564 -35.40 10.32 31.49
N GLY A 565 -35.70 9.02 31.53
CA GLY A 565 -35.36 8.05 30.47
C GLY A 565 -35.93 8.34 29.07
N ALA A 566 -36.64 9.46 28.88
CA ALA A 566 -37.25 9.89 27.62
C ALA A 566 -36.24 10.40 26.56
N ALA A 567 -34.98 10.66 26.93
CA ALA A 567 -33.97 11.26 26.04
C ALA A 567 -33.14 10.24 25.22
N ILE A 568 -33.31 8.93 25.44
CA ILE A 568 -32.59 7.88 24.68
C ILE A 568 -33.12 7.78 23.23
N GLU A 569 -34.44 7.89 23.03
CA GLU A 569 -35.06 7.75 21.70
C GLU A 569 -34.56 8.82 20.71
N PRO A 570 -34.51 10.13 21.06
CA PRO A 570 -33.89 11.15 20.20
C PRO A 570 -32.41 10.87 19.89
N ALA A 571 -31.63 10.37 20.84
CA ALA A 571 -30.22 10.04 20.65
C ALA A 571 -30.04 8.88 19.65
N LEU A 572 -30.89 7.85 19.73
CA LEU A 572 -30.90 6.73 18.78
C LEU A 572 -31.27 7.18 17.37
N LEU A 573 -32.24 8.10 17.24
CA LEU A 573 -32.65 8.61 15.94
C LEU A 573 -31.55 9.45 15.26
N GLU A 574 -30.74 10.17 16.03
CA GLU A 574 -29.60 10.94 15.52
C GLU A 574 -28.38 10.07 15.22
N LEU A 575 -28.13 9.03 16.03
CA LEU A 575 -27.20 7.97 15.63
C LEU A 575 -27.59 7.39 14.27
N ALA A 576 -28.87 7.13 14.03
CA ALA A 576 -29.36 6.68 12.73
C ALA A 576 -29.17 7.73 11.61
N ARG A 577 -29.00 9.02 11.93
CA ARG A 577 -28.69 10.06 10.93
C ARG A 577 -27.19 10.13 10.60
N VAL A 578 -26.32 9.94 11.58
CA VAL A 578 -24.86 9.95 11.42
C VAL A 578 -24.34 8.60 10.92
N PHE A 579 -24.99 7.52 11.34
CA PHE A 579 -24.72 6.12 10.99
C PHE A 579 -25.98 5.48 10.40
N PRO A 580 -26.30 5.74 9.12
CA PRO A 580 -27.56 5.30 8.51
C PRO A 580 -27.77 3.78 8.40
N SER A 581 -26.77 2.96 8.73
CA SER A 581 -26.96 1.51 8.91
C SER A 581 -27.80 1.16 10.14
N LEU A 582 -27.89 2.08 11.10
CA LEU A 582 -28.76 1.95 12.25
C LEU A 582 -30.19 2.24 11.79
N THR A 583 -30.98 1.20 11.57
CA THR A 583 -32.42 1.36 11.35
C THR A 583 -33.09 1.67 12.69
N PRO A 584 -33.85 2.78 12.83
CA PRO A 584 -34.59 3.08 14.06
C PRO A 584 -35.53 1.95 14.50
N ASP A 585 -35.99 1.13 13.53
CA ASP A 585 -36.96 0.05 13.67
C ASP A 585 -36.35 -1.35 13.85
N GLU A 586 -35.02 -1.48 13.99
CA GLU A 586 -34.40 -2.79 14.33
C GLU A 586 -34.94 -3.22 15.72
N ASP A 587 -35.94 -4.10 15.70
CA ASP A 587 -36.60 -4.65 16.90
C ASP A 587 -37.39 -3.58 17.70
N ALA A 588 -38.36 -2.91 17.06
CA ALA A 588 -39.24 -1.91 17.70
C ALA A 588 -39.99 -2.43 18.96
N SER A 589 -40.04 -3.75 19.16
CA SER A 589 -40.50 -4.41 20.39
C SER A 589 -39.55 -4.27 21.59
N ALA A 590 -38.28 -3.90 21.36
CA ALA A 590 -37.27 -3.71 22.39
C ALA A 590 -37.25 -2.27 22.91
N GLY A 591 -37.20 -2.12 24.24
CA GLY A 591 -37.04 -0.82 24.88
C GLY A 591 -35.75 -0.09 24.44
N PRO A 592 -35.72 1.26 24.51
CA PRO A 592 -34.61 2.10 24.02
C PRO A 592 -33.24 1.76 24.63
N GLU A 593 -33.20 1.33 25.90
CA GLU A 593 -31.95 0.92 26.56
C GLU A 593 -31.31 -0.30 25.89
N LEU A 594 -32.11 -1.30 25.49
CA LEU A 594 -31.61 -2.51 24.83
C LEU A 594 -31.12 -2.22 23.41
N ARG A 595 -31.80 -1.31 22.69
CA ARG A 595 -31.37 -0.83 21.37
C ARG A 595 -30.02 -0.11 21.45
N LEU A 596 -29.85 0.80 22.41
CA LEU A 596 -28.58 1.50 22.64
C LEU A 596 -27.43 0.55 22.99
N ASP A 597 -27.68 -0.39 23.90
CA ASP A 597 -26.68 -1.36 24.30
C ASP A 597 -26.24 -2.28 23.13
N ARG A 598 -27.16 -2.68 22.24
CA ARG A 598 -26.79 -3.40 21.00
C ARG A 598 -25.88 -2.58 20.09
N ILE A 599 -26.15 -1.29 19.93
CA ILE A 599 -25.32 -0.39 19.10
C ILE A 599 -23.91 -0.27 19.68
N LEU A 600 -23.80 -0.08 20.99
CA LEU A 600 -22.50 0.00 21.65
C LEU A 600 -21.73 -1.31 21.54
N ARG A 601 -22.41 -2.47 21.64
CA ARG A 601 -21.79 -3.77 21.38
C ARG A 601 -21.31 -3.92 19.93
N ARG A 602 -22.07 -3.44 18.93
CA ARG A 602 -21.61 -3.40 17.52
C ARG A 602 -20.36 -2.54 17.33
N LEU A 603 -20.23 -1.46 18.10
CA LEU A 603 -19.04 -0.60 18.15
C LEU A 603 -17.84 -1.23 18.87
N GLY A 604 -17.99 -2.42 19.46
CA GLY A 604 -16.95 -3.07 20.27
C GLY A 604 -16.91 -2.62 21.74
N LEU A 605 -17.90 -1.84 22.18
CA LEU A 605 -17.95 -1.29 23.53
C LEU A 605 -18.78 -2.18 24.48
N ARG A 606 -18.33 -2.28 25.72
CA ARG A 606 -19.13 -2.79 26.84
C ARG A 606 -19.50 -1.62 27.74
N ALA A 607 -20.80 -1.40 27.91
CA ALA A 607 -21.32 -0.27 28.67
C ALA A 607 -22.09 -0.74 29.91
N LYS A 608 -21.89 -0.04 31.04
CA LYS A 608 -22.74 -0.19 32.22
C LYS A 608 -23.64 1.03 32.35
N ILE A 609 -24.95 0.82 32.38
CA ILE A 609 -25.95 1.88 32.59
C ILE A 609 -26.05 2.17 34.08
N LEU A 610 -25.91 3.44 34.46
CA LEU A 610 -26.07 3.96 35.81
C LEU A 610 -27.33 4.84 35.86
N ARG A 611 -28.23 4.53 36.80
CA ARG A 611 -29.42 5.33 37.12
C ARG A 611 -29.11 6.19 38.35
N ASP A 612 -29.69 7.39 38.42
CA ASP A 612 -29.61 8.34 39.56
C ASP A 612 -28.29 9.14 39.71
N ALA A 613 -27.67 9.53 38.59
CA ALA A 613 -26.49 10.41 38.62
C ALA A 613 -26.84 11.86 38.21
N GLU A 614 -26.26 12.85 38.89
CA GLU A 614 -26.22 14.25 38.43
C GLU A 614 -25.70 14.31 36.98
N PRO A 615 -26.30 15.14 36.10
CA PRO A 615 -25.81 15.31 34.73
C PRO A 615 -24.40 15.93 34.75
N VAL A 616 -23.43 15.25 34.13
CA VAL A 616 -22.05 15.72 33.97
C VAL A 616 -21.70 15.68 32.48
N ALA A 617 -20.85 16.62 32.02
CA ALA A 617 -20.29 16.57 30.68
C ALA A 617 -19.54 15.25 30.42
N ALA A 618 -19.32 14.89 29.15
CA ALA A 618 -18.49 13.74 28.83
C ALA A 618 -17.08 13.93 29.41
N GLN A 619 -16.73 13.11 30.41
CA GLN A 619 -15.47 13.23 31.15
C GLN A 619 -14.83 11.86 31.30
N LEU A 620 -13.49 11.86 31.17
CA LEU A 620 -12.66 10.71 31.44
C LEU A 620 -12.30 10.73 32.93
N GLU A 621 -12.82 9.77 33.68
CA GLU A 621 -12.59 9.64 35.12
C GLU A 621 -12.16 8.20 35.42
N TRP A 622 -10.98 8.02 36.00
CA TRP A 622 -10.54 6.73 36.57
C TRP A 622 -10.60 5.56 35.56
N GLY A 623 -10.20 5.79 34.30
CA GLY A 623 -10.24 4.76 33.24
C GLY A 623 -11.65 4.47 32.69
N HIS A 624 -12.63 5.30 33.04
CA HIS A 624 -13.99 5.23 32.52
C HIS A 624 -14.36 6.50 31.75
N VAL A 625 -15.05 6.34 30.63
CA VAL A 625 -15.72 7.46 29.96
C VAL A 625 -17.16 7.52 30.43
N HIS A 626 -17.52 8.63 31.07
CA HIS A 626 -18.88 8.91 31.50
C HIS A 626 -19.64 9.63 30.39
N MET A 627 -20.75 9.06 29.92
CA MET A 627 -21.57 9.64 28.85
C MET A 627 -22.95 10.06 29.38
N PRO A 628 -23.32 11.35 29.32
CA PRO A 628 -24.68 11.79 29.65
C PRO A 628 -25.64 11.45 28.51
N LEU A 629 -26.76 10.80 28.83
CA LEU A 629 -27.81 10.44 27.87
C LEU A 629 -29.08 11.30 28.01
N ALA A 630 -29.13 12.23 28.97
CA ALA A 630 -30.27 13.12 29.19
C ALA A 630 -29.81 14.55 29.48
N THR A 631 -30.27 15.49 28.66
CA THR A 631 -30.19 16.94 28.90
C THR A 631 -31.59 17.52 28.99
N ARG A 632 -31.75 18.66 29.68
CA ARG A 632 -33.02 19.39 29.75
C ARG A 632 -33.48 19.89 28.36
N ASP A 633 -32.54 20.08 27.43
CA ASP A 633 -32.80 20.48 26.04
C ASP A 633 -32.52 19.34 25.06
N ALA A 634 -33.56 18.89 24.34
CA ALA A 634 -33.48 17.82 23.34
C ALA A 634 -32.62 18.18 22.10
N GLY A 635 -32.22 19.44 21.95
CA GLY A 635 -31.36 19.91 20.86
C GLY A 635 -29.87 19.65 21.05
N GLU A 636 -29.39 19.42 22.28
CA GLU A 636 -27.96 19.21 22.61
C GLU A 636 -27.55 17.72 22.65
N THR A 637 -28.51 16.82 22.75
CA THR A 637 -28.31 15.37 22.84
C THR A 637 -27.50 14.74 21.67
N PRO A 638 -27.65 15.16 20.39
CA PRO A 638 -26.86 14.60 19.28
C PRO A 638 -25.36 14.93 19.38
N GLN A 639 -25.05 16.15 19.84
CA GLN A 639 -23.69 16.65 20.01
C GLN A 639 -22.93 15.84 21.07
N LEU A 640 -23.58 15.62 22.22
CA LEU A 640 -23.00 14.93 23.37
C LEU A 640 -22.54 13.51 23.06
N LEU A 641 -23.26 12.82 22.17
CA LEU A 641 -22.92 11.45 21.79
C LEU A 641 -21.75 11.38 20.80
N LEU A 642 -21.68 12.30 19.83
CA LEU A 642 -20.52 12.41 18.95
C LEU A 642 -19.28 12.82 19.74
N ASP A 643 -19.43 13.73 20.71
CA ASP A 643 -18.36 14.13 21.60
C ASP A 643 -17.93 12.99 22.54
N ALA A 644 -18.86 12.13 22.96
CA ALA A 644 -18.52 10.93 23.72
C ALA A 644 -17.78 9.87 22.88
N LEU A 645 -18.19 9.65 21.63
CA LEU A 645 -17.46 8.77 20.69
C LEU A 645 -16.07 9.36 20.38
N ALA A 646 -15.96 10.68 20.23
CA ALA A 646 -14.69 11.38 20.08
C ALA A 646 -13.79 11.15 21.31
N ALA A 647 -14.32 11.34 22.52
CA ALA A 647 -13.60 11.12 23.77
C ALA A 647 -13.14 9.67 23.93
N LEU A 648 -14.01 8.69 23.61
CA LEU A 648 -13.67 7.27 23.62
C LEU A 648 -12.56 6.93 22.63
N PHE A 649 -12.68 7.45 21.40
CA PHE A 649 -11.67 7.26 20.38
C PHE A 649 -10.32 7.79 20.85
N VAL A 650 -10.26 9.06 21.29
CA VAL A 650 -9.04 9.73 21.77
C VAL A 650 -8.42 8.99 22.95
N ALA A 651 -9.25 8.46 23.85
CA ALA A 651 -8.80 7.71 25.00
C ALA A 651 -8.27 6.29 24.68
N GLY A 652 -8.34 5.84 23.43
CA GLY A 652 -7.75 4.56 22.99
C GLY A 652 -8.76 3.42 22.79
N ALA A 653 -10.07 3.65 22.91
CA ALA A 653 -11.07 2.61 22.65
C ALA A 653 -11.00 2.11 21.19
N ASP A 654 -11.02 0.80 20.98
CA ASP A 654 -11.01 0.22 19.63
C ASP A 654 -12.42 0.23 19.02
N LEU A 655 -12.82 1.40 18.54
CA LEU A 655 -14.14 1.62 17.96
C LEU A 655 -14.25 0.98 16.56
N ARG A 656 -15.22 0.07 16.42
CA ARG A 656 -15.54 -0.60 15.17
C ARG A 656 -16.50 0.24 14.32
N PHE A 657 -16.03 1.39 13.83
CA PHE A 657 -16.85 2.29 13.02
C PHE A 657 -17.36 1.63 11.73
N ASP A 658 -16.62 0.65 11.20
CA ASP A 658 -16.98 -0.14 10.02
C ASP A 658 -18.35 -0.84 10.17
N THR A 659 -18.73 -1.24 11.38
CA THR A 659 -20.01 -1.94 11.64
C THR A 659 -21.22 -1.04 11.63
N LEU A 660 -21.00 0.28 11.76
CA LEU A 660 -22.05 1.30 11.76
C LEU A 660 -22.17 2.04 10.41
N CYS A 661 -21.44 1.61 9.40
CA CYS A 661 -21.43 2.27 8.10
C CYS A 661 -22.67 1.93 7.27
N ALA A 662 -23.34 2.96 6.73
CA ALA A 662 -24.51 2.79 5.89
C ALA A 662 -24.20 1.99 4.62
N PRO A 663 -25.11 1.11 4.18
CA PRO A 663 -25.08 0.59 2.82
C PRO A 663 -25.04 1.76 1.82
N GLY A 664 -24.00 1.83 0.97
CA GLY A 664 -23.81 2.91 -0.01
C GLY A 664 -23.04 4.15 0.48
N ALA A 665 -22.48 4.12 1.70
CA ALA A 665 -21.50 5.14 2.11
C ALA A 665 -20.28 5.11 1.18
N ARG A 666 -19.76 6.28 0.81
CA ARG A 666 -18.70 6.43 -0.18
C ARG A 666 -17.36 6.66 0.49
N PHE A 667 -16.36 5.88 0.09
CA PHE A 667 -14.97 6.12 0.42
C PHE A 667 -14.35 7.12 -0.58
N ILE A 668 -13.47 8.00 -0.09
CA ILE A 668 -12.72 8.96 -0.91
C ILE A 668 -11.26 8.53 -0.95
N GLY A 669 -10.74 8.29 -2.15
CA GLY A 669 -9.33 7.93 -2.33
C GLY A 669 -8.37 9.12 -2.28
N ASP A 670 -8.81 10.31 -2.70
CA ASP A 670 -7.97 11.51 -2.75
C ASP A 670 -7.98 12.25 -1.39
N LEU A 671 -7.50 11.56 -0.35
CA LEU A 671 -7.20 12.11 0.97
C LEU A 671 -5.71 11.99 1.26
N PRO A 672 -5.10 12.94 2.00
CA PRO A 672 -3.74 12.78 2.50
C PRO A 672 -3.57 11.44 3.22
N THR A 673 -2.45 10.77 2.94
CA THR A 673 -2.06 9.50 3.56
C THR A 673 -1.14 9.74 4.76
N TYR A 674 -0.80 8.67 5.47
CA TYR A 674 0.08 8.72 6.63
C TYR A 674 1.43 9.43 6.34
N PRO A 675 1.83 10.42 7.15
CA PRO A 675 3.11 11.13 6.97
C PRO A 675 4.24 10.36 7.65
N PHE A 676 4.81 9.38 6.95
CA PHE A 676 5.95 8.59 7.44
C PHE A 676 7.13 9.46 7.85
N ARG A 677 7.81 9.08 8.93
CA ARG A 677 9.12 9.63 9.27
C ARG A 677 10.14 9.30 8.19
N ARG A 678 11.10 10.19 7.99
CA ARG A 678 12.18 10.04 7.01
C ARG A 678 13.52 9.80 7.70
N GLU A 679 13.62 8.69 8.44
CA GLU A 679 14.83 8.29 9.15
C GLU A 679 15.76 7.52 8.21
N ARG A 680 17.06 7.83 8.23
CA ARG A 680 18.03 7.29 7.27
C ARG A 680 18.52 5.91 7.72
N PHE A 681 18.35 4.89 6.87
CA PHE A 681 18.92 3.55 7.06
C PHE A 681 19.74 3.14 5.84
N TRP A 682 21.02 2.85 6.03
CA TRP A 682 21.93 2.52 4.94
C TRP A 682 23.11 1.67 5.42
N ILE A 683 23.59 0.77 4.56
CA ILE A 683 24.88 0.09 4.79
C ILE A 683 26.00 1.08 4.47
N GLU A 684 26.77 1.50 5.47
CA GLU A 684 27.87 2.45 5.31
C GLU A 684 28.95 1.94 4.33
N GLU A 685 29.64 2.89 3.67
CA GLU A 685 30.84 2.59 2.91
C GLU A 685 32.02 2.42 3.85
N ILE A 686 32.38 1.16 4.11
CA ILE A 686 33.60 0.83 4.82
C ILE A 686 34.78 1.12 3.88
N ASP A 687 35.46 2.25 4.10
CA ASP A 687 36.78 2.51 3.49
C ASP A 687 37.94 1.86 4.28
N GLU A 688 37.70 1.30 5.47
CA GLU A 688 38.66 0.44 6.17
C GLU A 688 37.94 -0.55 7.11
N PRO A 689 38.39 -1.82 7.20
CA PRO A 689 37.73 -2.83 8.02
C PRO A 689 37.71 -2.41 9.50
N THR A 690 36.51 -2.06 10.00
CA THR A 690 36.29 -1.80 11.42
C THR A 690 36.56 -3.10 12.20
N PRO A 691 37.30 -3.06 13.33
CA PRO A 691 37.59 -4.25 14.11
C PRO A 691 36.28 -4.90 14.59
N SER A 692 36.22 -6.23 14.50
CA SER A 692 35.08 -7.02 14.94
C SER A 692 34.69 -6.72 16.39
N LEU A 693 33.40 -6.46 16.63
CA LEU A 693 32.74 -6.22 17.94
C LEU A 693 32.90 -7.38 18.96
N GLN A 694 33.56 -8.47 18.61
CA GLN A 694 33.97 -9.51 19.56
C GLN A 694 34.96 -9.00 20.63
N GLY A 695 35.52 -7.80 20.45
CA GLY A 695 36.39 -7.14 21.43
C GLY A 695 35.68 -6.29 22.50
N GLU A 696 34.42 -5.89 22.29
CA GLU A 696 33.73 -4.96 23.22
C GLU A 696 32.86 -5.68 24.25
N ALA A 697 32.39 -6.90 23.98
CA ALA A 697 31.76 -7.75 25.01
C ALA A 697 32.74 -8.13 26.14
N ALA A 698 34.06 -8.13 25.85
CA ALA A 698 35.09 -8.31 26.86
C ALA A 698 35.39 -7.03 27.68
N ALA A 699 34.97 -5.85 27.18
CA ALA A 699 35.20 -4.56 27.84
C ALA A 699 34.08 -4.18 28.82
N LEU A 700 32.91 -4.83 28.76
CA LEU A 700 31.79 -4.63 29.69
C LEU A 700 31.94 -5.36 31.04
N GLY A 701 33.03 -6.10 31.25
CA GLY A 701 33.51 -6.40 32.60
C GLY A 701 32.53 -7.16 33.53
N PHE A 702 31.68 -8.04 33.02
CA PHE A 702 30.87 -8.94 33.87
C PHE A 702 31.64 -10.21 34.29
N ALA A 703 32.91 -10.06 34.63
CA ALA A 703 33.77 -11.14 35.14
C ALA A 703 33.97 -11.00 36.66
N ASP A 704 32.88 -10.86 37.41
CA ASP A 704 32.72 -11.30 38.81
C ASP A 704 31.33 -10.84 39.27
N ILE A 705 30.31 -11.69 39.12
CA ILE A 705 29.00 -11.48 39.79
C ILE A 705 28.74 -12.67 40.72
N GLY A 706 29.64 -12.82 41.69
CA GLY A 706 29.46 -13.63 42.88
C GLY A 706 29.36 -12.70 44.09
N GLY A 707 28.29 -11.91 44.17
CA GLY A 707 27.98 -11.08 45.33
C GLY A 707 27.12 -11.85 46.33
N GLU A 708 27.65 -12.12 47.52
CA GLU A 708 26.98 -12.79 48.64
C GLU A 708 25.90 -11.93 49.35
N ASP A 709 25.55 -10.74 48.87
CA ASP A 709 24.56 -9.89 49.52
C ASP A 709 23.40 -9.53 48.59
N GLY A 710 22.20 -10.02 48.93
CA GLY A 710 20.97 -9.89 48.16
C GLY A 710 20.46 -8.46 48.01
N ALA A 711 20.96 -7.73 47.00
CA ALA A 711 20.05 -7.00 46.13
C ALA A 711 19.15 -8.06 45.45
N PRO A 712 17.83 -7.84 45.33
CA PRO A 712 16.97 -8.88 44.77
C PRO A 712 17.40 -9.09 43.31
N LEU A 713 17.86 -10.30 42.98
CA LEU A 713 18.26 -10.77 41.63
C LEU A 713 17.40 -10.22 40.47
N ARG A 714 16.15 -9.84 40.75
CA ARG A 714 15.23 -9.18 39.81
C ARG A 714 15.72 -7.82 39.32
N ASP A 715 16.25 -6.95 40.18
CA ASP A 715 16.66 -5.60 39.77
C ASP A 715 17.91 -5.64 38.87
N GLU A 716 18.85 -6.54 39.18
CA GLU A 716 20.03 -6.78 38.34
C GLU A 716 19.66 -7.40 36.99
N LEU A 717 18.73 -8.37 37.00
CA LEU A 717 18.23 -8.99 35.77
C LEU A 717 17.46 -7.97 34.90
N ASP A 718 16.67 -7.09 35.50
CA ASP A 718 15.95 -6.03 34.79
C ASP A 718 16.91 -5.07 34.07
N ILE A 719 18.00 -4.66 34.76
CA ILE A 719 19.05 -3.82 34.17
C ILE A 719 19.77 -4.56 33.03
N PHE A 720 20.14 -5.83 33.24
CA PHE A 720 20.78 -6.66 32.22
C PHE A 720 19.89 -6.80 30.98
N LEU A 721 18.62 -7.18 31.15
CA LEU A 721 17.68 -7.35 30.05
C LEU A 721 17.45 -6.05 29.27
N ALA A 722 17.35 -4.92 29.97
CA ALA A 722 17.21 -3.61 29.34
C ALA A 722 18.46 -3.24 28.50
N ALA A 723 19.66 -3.49 29.02
CA ALA A 723 20.92 -3.22 28.32
C ALA A 723 21.09 -4.13 27.10
N GLU A 724 20.90 -5.44 27.25
CA GLU A 724 20.99 -6.42 26.17
C GLU A 724 19.99 -6.14 25.04
N LEU A 725 18.72 -5.87 25.37
CA LEU A 725 17.73 -5.54 24.35
C LEU A 725 18.05 -4.23 23.63
N LYS A 726 18.55 -3.22 24.35
CA LYS A 726 18.97 -1.96 23.73
C LYS A 726 20.07 -2.21 22.71
N GLU A 727 21.06 -3.03 23.04
CA GLU A 727 22.15 -3.41 22.14
C GLU A 727 21.66 -4.24 20.94
N LEU A 728 20.88 -5.30 21.19
CA LEU A 728 20.39 -6.21 20.15
C LEU A 728 19.49 -5.52 19.12
N LEU A 729 18.64 -4.59 19.57
CA LEU A 729 17.78 -3.78 18.72
C LEU A 729 18.51 -2.61 18.04
N ARG A 730 19.72 -2.28 18.52
CA ARG A 730 20.44 -1.02 18.22
C ARG A 730 19.59 0.22 18.54
N ALA A 731 18.90 0.23 19.66
CA ALA A 731 18.04 1.37 20.03
C ALA A 731 18.89 2.56 20.51
N GLU A 732 18.72 3.72 19.87
CA GLU A 732 19.41 4.98 20.26
C GLU A 732 18.87 5.54 21.60
N GLU A 733 17.55 5.50 21.77
CA GLU A 733 16.85 5.99 22.97
C GLU A 733 16.67 4.88 24.03
N GLU A 734 16.23 5.25 25.23
CA GLU A 734 15.77 4.27 26.23
C GLU A 734 14.52 3.54 25.72
N LEU A 735 14.43 2.24 26.03
CA LEU A 735 13.31 1.41 25.62
C LEU A 735 12.04 1.83 26.36
N ASP A 736 10.99 2.17 25.62
CA ASP A 736 9.66 2.40 26.17
C ASP A 736 9.07 1.08 26.67
N ARG A 737 9.11 0.89 27.99
CA ARG A 737 8.74 -0.37 28.64
C ARG A 737 7.24 -0.70 28.56
N SER A 738 6.41 0.29 28.21
CA SER A 738 4.97 0.10 27.99
C SER A 738 4.66 -0.57 26.65
N GLN A 739 5.61 -0.57 25.72
CA GLN A 739 5.46 -1.21 24.41
C GLN A 739 5.86 -2.67 24.47
N SER A 740 5.30 -3.47 23.55
CA SER A 740 5.69 -4.86 23.42
C SER A 740 7.02 -5.03 22.72
N PHE A 741 7.68 -6.16 22.99
CA PHE A 741 8.93 -6.56 22.31
C PHE A 741 8.82 -6.44 20.78
N PHE A 742 7.74 -6.96 20.20
CA PHE A 742 7.51 -6.90 18.75
C PHE A 742 7.15 -5.51 18.24
N ALA A 743 6.62 -4.60 19.08
CA ALA A 743 6.36 -3.22 18.69
C ALA A 743 7.64 -2.39 18.60
N LEU A 744 8.67 -2.78 19.36
CA LEU A 744 10.00 -2.16 19.36
C LEU A 744 10.93 -2.71 18.27
N GLY A 745 10.42 -3.57 17.39
CA GLY A 745 11.22 -4.21 16.33
C GLY A 745 11.86 -5.53 16.73
N GLY A 746 11.52 -6.06 17.90
CA GLY A 746 11.88 -7.42 18.29
C GLY A 746 11.27 -8.47 17.35
N ASP A 747 12.03 -9.51 17.06
CA ASP A 747 11.60 -10.64 16.24
C ASP A 747 12.11 -11.96 16.82
N SER A 748 11.86 -13.07 16.12
CA SER A 748 12.32 -14.40 16.54
C SER A 748 13.85 -14.54 16.61
N PHE A 749 14.60 -13.77 15.83
CA PHE A 749 16.07 -13.80 15.86
C PHE A 749 16.60 -13.07 17.09
N ILE A 750 16.09 -11.87 17.36
CA ILE A 750 16.43 -11.10 18.57
C ILE A 750 16.00 -11.86 19.81
N ALA A 751 14.83 -12.51 19.81
CA ALA A 751 14.39 -13.36 20.91
C ALA A 751 15.35 -14.53 21.15
N MET A 752 15.83 -15.18 20.09
CA MET A 752 16.81 -16.27 20.21
C MET A 752 18.18 -15.77 20.72
N LEU A 753 18.62 -14.57 20.30
CA LEU A 753 19.86 -13.97 20.79
C LEU A 753 19.73 -13.57 22.26
N LEU A 754 18.62 -12.93 22.65
CA LEU A 754 18.33 -12.58 24.03
C LEU A 754 18.27 -13.83 24.91
N LYS A 755 17.58 -14.89 24.46
CA LYS A 755 17.58 -16.20 25.13
C LYS A 755 19.02 -16.63 25.42
N LYS A 756 19.86 -16.69 24.38
CA LYS A 756 21.25 -17.14 24.51
C LYS A 756 22.05 -16.26 25.47
N SER A 757 21.89 -14.94 25.44
CA SER A 757 22.53 -14.01 26.39
C SER A 757 22.11 -14.31 27.83
N VAL A 758 20.81 -14.50 28.09
CA VAL A 758 20.29 -14.84 29.43
C VAL A 758 20.81 -16.19 29.91
N GLU A 759 20.81 -17.22 29.06
CA GLU A 759 21.31 -18.55 29.41
C GLU A 759 22.80 -18.54 29.71
N GLN A 760 23.58 -17.75 28.97
CA GLN A 760 25.02 -17.59 29.20
C GLN A 760 25.32 -16.81 30.49
N ALA A 761 24.56 -15.75 30.77
CA ALA A 761 24.78 -14.91 31.95
C ALA A 761 24.32 -15.59 33.26
N TYR A 762 23.19 -16.32 33.22
CA TYR A 762 22.56 -16.85 34.44
C TYR A 762 22.63 -18.37 34.59
N GLY A 763 23.06 -19.11 33.56
CA GLY A 763 23.21 -20.57 33.61
C GLY A 763 21.88 -21.33 33.68
N VAL A 764 20.82 -20.77 33.09
CA VAL A 764 19.46 -21.35 33.07
C VAL A 764 19.11 -21.87 31.67
N ASP A 765 18.06 -22.69 31.55
CA ASP A 765 17.42 -23.03 30.27
C ASP A 765 16.08 -22.29 30.19
N LEU A 766 15.95 -21.37 29.23
CA LEU A 766 14.78 -20.50 29.12
C LEU A 766 13.85 -21.02 28.00
N PRO A 767 12.61 -21.42 28.28
CA PRO A 767 11.71 -21.87 27.21
C PRO A 767 11.47 -20.74 26.20
N LEU A 768 11.53 -21.05 24.90
CA LEU A 768 11.35 -20.05 23.84
C LEU A 768 9.96 -19.41 23.89
N GLU A 769 8.96 -20.16 24.38
CA GLU A 769 7.60 -19.69 24.63
C GLU A 769 7.55 -18.51 25.60
N ALA A 770 8.53 -18.38 26.52
CA ALA A 770 8.61 -17.25 27.44
C ALA A 770 8.98 -15.93 26.75
N LEU A 771 9.51 -15.99 25.53
CA LEU A 771 9.91 -14.83 24.73
C LEU A 771 8.99 -14.60 23.53
N ALA A 772 8.11 -15.55 23.21
CA ALA A 772 7.25 -15.54 22.03
C ALA A 772 5.88 -14.87 22.27
N THR A 773 5.76 -14.01 23.28
CA THR A 773 4.50 -13.38 23.69
C THR A 773 4.51 -11.87 23.39
N ASP A 774 3.41 -11.36 22.83
CA ASP A 774 3.22 -9.92 22.57
C ASP A 774 2.84 -9.16 23.85
N LEU A 775 3.72 -9.24 24.86
CA LEU A 775 3.57 -8.59 26.16
C LEU A 775 4.38 -7.28 26.19
N PRO A 776 3.94 -6.26 26.95
CA PRO A 776 4.78 -5.11 27.31
C PRO A 776 6.12 -5.56 27.90
N LEU A 777 7.21 -4.82 27.65
CA LEU A 777 8.54 -5.20 28.13
C LEU A 777 8.58 -5.42 29.65
N ASP A 778 7.89 -4.60 30.45
CA ASP A 778 7.82 -4.81 31.91
C ASP A 778 7.27 -6.20 32.27
N SER A 779 6.25 -6.66 31.54
CA SER A 779 5.65 -7.98 31.74
C SER A 779 6.57 -9.10 31.24
N LEU A 780 7.25 -8.87 30.11
CA LEU A 780 8.24 -9.80 29.57
C LEU A 780 9.42 -9.97 30.55
N PHE A 781 9.93 -8.88 31.11
CA PHE A 781 11.06 -8.90 32.04
C PHE A 781 10.68 -9.60 33.33
N ALA A 782 9.48 -9.32 33.86
CA ALA A 782 8.94 -10.04 35.00
C ALA A 782 8.85 -11.55 34.73
N GLN A 783 8.37 -11.95 33.55
CA GLN A 783 8.24 -13.37 33.17
C GLN A 783 9.60 -14.07 33.02
N ILE A 784 10.58 -13.42 32.39
CA ILE A 784 11.95 -13.95 32.31
C ILE A 784 12.53 -14.07 33.73
N GLY A 785 12.31 -13.06 34.57
CA GLY A 785 12.74 -13.07 35.98
C GLY A 785 12.12 -14.19 36.79
N ASP A 786 10.84 -14.47 36.62
CA ASP A 786 10.16 -15.59 37.27
C ASP A 786 10.78 -16.93 36.87
N HIS A 787 11.16 -17.11 35.60
CA HIS A 787 11.85 -18.32 35.13
C HIS A 787 13.27 -18.45 35.67
N VAL A 788 14.06 -17.37 35.63
CA VAL A 788 15.43 -17.37 36.15
C VAL A 788 15.45 -17.67 37.65
N LEU A 789 14.51 -17.09 38.40
CA LEU A 789 14.36 -17.35 39.84
C LEU A 789 13.90 -18.79 40.12
N ALA A 790 12.92 -19.30 39.38
CA ALA A 790 12.44 -20.67 39.54
C ALA A 790 13.55 -21.71 39.26
N ALA A 791 14.42 -21.46 38.27
CA ALA A 791 15.54 -22.33 37.95
C ALA A 791 16.68 -22.28 38.99
N ARG A 792 16.76 -21.21 39.79
CA ARG A 792 17.77 -21.02 40.85
C ARG A 792 17.24 -21.31 42.26
N ALA A 793 15.97 -21.63 42.42
CA ALA A 793 15.42 -22.03 43.70
C ALA A 793 16.12 -23.32 44.18
N PRO A 794 16.57 -23.40 45.45
CA PRO A 794 17.20 -24.61 45.97
C PRO A 794 16.24 -25.79 45.84
N ALA A 795 16.74 -26.91 45.32
CA ALA A 795 16.02 -28.16 45.26
C ALA A 795 15.92 -28.79 46.65
N ASP A 796 15.18 -28.16 47.57
CA ASP A 796 14.89 -28.70 48.90
C ASP A 796 13.48 -28.30 49.34
N GLU A 797 12.47 -28.99 48.79
CA GLU A 797 11.21 -29.24 49.51
C GLU A 797 10.52 -30.52 49.01
N GLU A 798 11.31 -31.59 48.86
CA GLU A 798 10.77 -32.97 48.76
C GLU A 798 11.38 -33.84 49.87
N LEU A 799 11.32 -33.36 51.12
CA LEU A 799 11.53 -34.18 52.33
C LEU A 799 11.08 -33.44 53.61
N ALA A 800 9.77 -33.44 53.89
CA ALA A 800 9.23 -33.44 55.26
C ALA A 800 7.77 -33.96 55.28
N LEU A 801 7.66 -35.26 55.57
CA LEU A 801 6.53 -35.89 56.24
C LEU A 801 6.62 -35.64 57.74
#